data_AF-A0A7J8JEH1-F1
#
_entry.id   AF-A0A7J8JEH1-F1
#
_cell.length_a   1.000
_cell.length_b   1.000
_cell.length_c   1.000
_cell.angle_alpha   90.00
_cell.angle_beta   90.00
_cell.angle_gamma   90.00
#
_symmetry.space_group_name_H-M   'P 1'
#
loop_
_entity.id
_entity.type
_entity.pdbx_description
1 polymer ?
#
loop_
_entity_poly.entity_id
_entity_poly.type
_entity_poly.pdbx_seq_one_letter_code
_entity_poly.pdbx_strand_id
1 'polypeptide(L)'
;MFRLRAICPFSWRVFHFRPFSCEPLIRQMDQCTDEEQVFNLIEKNKAILSEKQVGYAFNTLWQFQKQKTSLFKSVECIRDHPQFLTLYNLTTKKMEFMNDDNLVNVLYITQQFAVEAHDPLVEALVTEAWRRLERFDINVLSKFSSCLADQHLNFSPLMGKIADIVNRNLETIQDLRSLSVLMVSISSLISQRFQDQLVNKTELLFDTIDSSQVNIARRIVQFLRNIKYSYYPLLERCNKVFLSHVNDLELESISKILSLYHFLQFHSFEFVLMAKKRLTEMIPQLDRPASFVKLFVALGPMAGPEEKKQLESTILLMSEELTSQQALAVIGAMEEMESRNSRLIKKIASILHKHLDIYKPTELLKITKALIFLHFQSKELFVKLKELLHSYLKVSVKPSEISNLVCAISMLPSAHLDEVGISRIEAVLPQCDLNDLNGFATSVLRWIQYDHMHLNSTGKQLKLLQKLDHYGHQSLQKCNNLNLLWEELKSLKGDWFAQSLLEETIATLQRLVDEINYTNVAGIASFISRTNYLSTLLLDRIASVVLQQIEKIHPFAVFAIILPFSIMNYDPPQRNEFFGTCIQHLNSYLTLLDPLMLVFLGFSLATLEYFPEDLLKTIFNIKFLDRLDSQLELLCSSLNKRVQFRLMELNRAVCLECPEYQIPWFHDRFCKQYYNKGLSFLWVRK
;
A
#
# COMPACT_ATOMS: atom_id res chain seq x y z
N MET A 1 -39.71 87.88 31.37
CA MET A 1 -38.57 87.34 32.14
C MET A 1 -38.41 85.86 31.81
N PHE A 2 -37.18 85.46 31.45
CA PHE A 2 -36.61 84.09 31.30
C PHE A 2 -37.14 83.07 30.25
N ARG A 3 -36.39 83.04 29.12
CA ARG A 3 -35.77 81.93 28.34
C ARG A 3 -36.51 80.59 28.05
N LEU A 4 -36.71 80.34 26.73
CA LEU A 4 -36.19 79.27 25.81
C LEU A 4 -36.16 77.81 26.33
N ARG A 5 -36.43 76.73 25.56
CA ARG A 5 -36.70 76.45 24.13
C ARG A 5 -37.21 74.99 24.05
N ALA A 6 -38.07 74.68 23.09
CA ALA A 6 -38.60 73.34 22.83
C ALA A 6 -37.58 72.40 22.15
N ILE A 7 -37.72 71.08 22.37
CA ILE A 7 -36.97 69.99 21.74
C ILE A 7 -37.95 69.07 20.99
N CYS A 8 -37.61 68.74 19.75
CA CYS A 8 -38.15 67.64 18.93
C CYS A 8 -36.99 66.99 18.14
N PRO A 9 -37.13 65.73 17.66
CA PRO A 9 -36.03 64.77 17.51
C PRO A 9 -35.34 64.80 16.12
N PHE A 10 -34.05 64.48 16.07
CA PHE A 10 -33.28 64.29 14.83
C PHE A 10 -32.52 62.96 14.85
N SER A 11 -32.57 62.26 13.70
CA SER A 11 -31.93 60.98 13.45
C SER A 11 -30.41 61.11 13.34
N TRP A 12 -29.69 60.16 13.96
CA TRP A 12 -28.26 59.99 13.74
C TRP A 12 -28.04 58.91 12.67
N ARG A 13 -27.52 59.32 11.51
CA ARG A 13 -26.96 58.42 10.51
C ARG A 13 -25.72 57.75 11.10
N VAL A 14 -25.74 56.42 11.14
CA VAL A 14 -24.58 55.56 11.42
C VAL A 14 -23.57 55.74 10.28
N PHE A 15 -22.40 56.30 10.60
CA PHE A 15 -21.24 56.27 9.70
C PHE A 15 -20.63 54.87 9.74
N HIS A 16 -20.85 54.08 8.69
CA HIS A 16 -20.05 52.89 8.41
C HIS A 16 -18.64 53.30 7.98
N PHE A 17 -17.65 53.11 8.85
CA PHE A 17 -16.25 53.06 8.43
C PHE A 17 -16.01 51.78 7.62
N ARG A 18 -15.93 51.90 6.28
CA ARG A 18 -15.38 50.87 5.39
C ARG A 18 -13.85 51.00 5.35
N PRO A 19 -13.06 49.92 5.52
CA PRO A 19 -11.63 49.97 5.32
C PRO A 19 -11.32 49.98 3.81
N PHE A 20 -11.04 51.16 3.26
CA PHE A 20 -10.85 51.41 1.81
C PHE A 20 -9.42 51.14 1.28
N SER A 21 -8.50 50.56 2.07
CA SER A 21 -7.07 50.44 1.69
C SER A 21 -6.60 49.05 1.24
N CYS A 22 -7.41 47.99 1.39
CA CYS A 22 -6.97 46.62 1.10
C CYS A 22 -7.11 46.20 -0.37
N GLU A 23 -8.24 46.53 -1.01
CA GLU A 23 -8.56 46.15 -2.39
C GLU A 23 -7.61 46.70 -3.49
N PRO A 24 -7.02 47.91 -3.41
CA PRO A 24 -6.20 48.44 -4.49
C PRO A 24 -4.92 47.65 -4.74
N LEU A 25 -4.24 47.22 -3.66
CA LEU A 25 -2.99 46.44 -3.74
C LEU A 25 -3.23 44.99 -4.15
N ILE A 26 -4.33 44.37 -3.72
CA ILE A 26 -4.72 43.03 -4.17
C ILE A 26 -4.97 43.03 -5.67
N ARG A 27 -5.71 44.03 -6.19
CA ARG A 27 -5.91 44.19 -7.64
C ARG A 27 -4.61 44.43 -8.42
N GLN A 28 -3.62 45.10 -7.83
CA GLN A 28 -2.31 45.26 -8.45
C GLN A 28 -1.53 43.94 -8.48
N MET A 29 -1.63 43.12 -7.43
CA MET A 29 -1.04 41.77 -7.41
C MET A 29 -1.72 40.83 -8.42
N ASP A 30 -3.03 40.98 -8.67
CA ASP A 30 -3.74 40.24 -9.72
C ASP A 30 -3.27 40.57 -11.13
N GLN A 31 -2.76 41.79 -11.33
CA GLN A 31 -2.26 42.26 -12.61
C GLN A 31 -0.79 41.88 -12.85
N CYS A 32 -0.11 41.31 -11.84
CA CYS A 32 1.25 40.83 -12.01
C CYS A 32 1.29 39.67 -13.00
N THR A 33 2.35 39.62 -13.81
CA THR A 33 2.57 38.53 -14.79
C THR A 33 3.70 37.58 -14.39
N ASP A 34 4.52 37.97 -13.41
CA ASP A 34 5.68 37.21 -12.96
C ASP A 34 5.95 37.46 -11.46
N GLU A 35 6.81 36.62 -10.88
CA GLU A 35 7.18 36.69 -9.46
C GLU A 35 7.94 37.97 -9.09
N GLU A 36 8.72 38.53 -10.02
CA GLU A 36 9.54 39.72 -9.82
C GLU A 36 8.67 40.96 -9.60
N GLN A 37 7.58 41.10 -10.35
CA GLN A 37 6.61 42.17 -10.18
C GLN A 37 5.93 42.13 -8.80
N VAL A 38 5.63 40.93 -8.30
CA VAL A 38 5.07 40.75 -6.95
C VAL A 38 6.08 41.19 -5.91
N PHE A 39 7.35 40.78 -6.04
CA PHE A 39 8.41 41.21 -5.13
C PHE A 39 8.68 42.71 -5.16
N ASN A 40 8.64 43.34 -6.34
CA ASN A 40 8.74 44.80 -6.48
C ASN A 40 7.60 45.54 -5.77
N LEU A 41 6.37 45.00 -5.82
CA LEU A 41 5.24 45.56 -5.08
C LEU A 41 5.41 45.41 -3.56
N ILE A 42 5.96 44.27 -3.10
CA ILE A 42 6.25 44.03 -1.69
C ILE A 42 7.30 45.01 -1.18
N GLU A 43 8.38 45.20 -1.94
CA GLU A 43 9.46 46.13 -1.58
C GLU A 43 8.94 47.56 -1.41
N LYS A 44 8.14 48.04 -2.38
CA LYS A 44 7.57 49.39 -2.37
C LYS A 44 6.58 49.62 -1.24
N ASN A 45 5.93 48.58 -0.75
CA ASN A 45 4.81 48.70 0.21
C ASN A 45 5.07 48.00 1.55
N LYS A 46 6.31 47.64 1.88
CA LYS A 46 6.67 46.82 3.06
C LYS A 46 6.09 47.31 4.40
N ALA A 47 5.90 48.62 4.58
CA ALA A 47 5.35 49.18 5.81
C ALA A 47 3.80 49.14 5.88
N ILE A 48 3.13 49.04 4.73
CA ILE A 48 1.67 49.26 4.59
C ILE A 48 0.92 47.93 4.38
N LEU A 49 1.60 46.87 3.92
CA LEU A 49 0.98 45.56 3.64
C LEU A 49 0.22 44.99 4.85
N SER A 50 -1.09 44.86 4.76
CA SER A 50 -1.93 44.15 5.74
C SER A 50 -1.64 42.65 5.78
N GLU A 51 -2.06 41.98 6.85
CA GLU A 51 -1.99 40.53 7.03
C GLU A 51 -2.70 39.76 5.89
N LYS A 52 -3.83 40.29 5.38
CA LYS A 52 -4.52 39.74 4.21
C LYS A 52 -3.69 39.86 2.94
N GLN A 53 -3.03 41.00 2.72
CA GLN A 53 -2.18 41.21 1.55
C GLN A 53 -0.91 40.37 1.59
N VAL A 54 -0.35 40.11 2.79
CA VAL A 54 0.76 39.16 2.96
C VAL A 54 0.33 37.77 2.53
N GLY A 55 -0.82 37.26 3.04
CA GLY A 55 -1.36 35.97 2.60
C GLY A 55 -1.65 35.90 1.10
N TYR A 56 -2.13 37.02 0.52
CA TYR A 56 -2.36 37.14 -0.92
C TYR A 56 -1.06 37.04 -1.72
N ALA A 57 0.00 37.73 -1.28
CA ALA A 57 1.30 37.69 -1.94
C ALA A 57 1.85 36.26 -2.03
N PHE A 58 1.79 35.49 -0.94
CA PHE A 58 2.17 34.07 -0.96
C PHE A 58 1.34 33.27 -1.97
N ASN A 59 0.02 33.49 -2.00
CA ASN A 59 -0.87 32.84 -2.96
C ASN A 59 -0.47 33.15 -4.40
N THR A 60 -0.26 34.43 -4.75
CA THR A 60 0.09 34.84 -6.11
C THR A 60 1.43 34.22 -6.54
N LEU A 61 2.45 34.25 -5.67
CA LEU A 61 3.74 33.60 -5.94
C LEU A 61 3.58 32.09 -6.18
N TRP A 62 2.75 31.42 -5.39
CA TRP A 62 2.50 29.99 -5.56
C TRP A 62 1.72 29.68 -6.84
N GLN A 63 0.77 30.53 -7.23
CA GLN A 63 0.02 30.34 -8.49
C GLN A 63 0.94 30.38 -9.70
N PHE A 64 1.90 31.30 -9.76
CA PHE A 64 2.89 31.32 -10.85
C PHE A 64 3.71 30.04 -10.90
N GLN A 65 4.13 29.50 -9.75
CA GLN A 65 4.84 28.21 -9.69
C GLN A 65 3.96 27.02 -10.08
N LYS A 66 2.65 27.09 -9.82
CA LYS A 66 1.69 26.03 -10.20
C LYS A 66 1.43 26.01 -11.70
N GLN A 67 1.49 27.17 -12.36
CA GLN A 67 1.32 27.30 -13.82
C GLN A 67 2.57 26.86 -14.60
N LYS A 68 3.75 26.84 -13.96
CA LYS A 68 5.00 26.34 -14.56
C LYS A 68 5.03 24.81 -14.59
N THR A 69 5.45 24.23 -15.71
CA THR A 69 5.71 22.80 -15.86
C THR A 69 6.80 22.36 -14.86
N SER A 70 6.81 21.08 -14.42
CA SER A 70 7.76 20.58 -13.41
C SER A 70 9.25 20.86 -13.70
N LEU A 71 9.61 21.04 -14.97
CA LEU A 71 10.95 21.40 -15.44
C LEU A 71 11.35 22.88 -15.21
N PHE A 72 10.39 23.78 -14.98
CA PHE A 72 10.61 25.23 -14.85
C PHE A 72 10.25 25.78 -13.46
N LYS A 73 9.94 24.91 -12.49
CA LYS A 73 9.68 25.35 -11.11
C LYS A 73 10.96 25.92 -10.52
N SER A 74 10.94 27.22 -10.25
CA SER A 74 12.06 28.01 -9.73
C SER A 74 11.90 28.26 -8.24
N VAL A 75 11.58 27.20 -7.49
CA VAL A 75 11.26 27.27 -6.06
C VAL A 75 12.44 27.85 -5.26
N GLU A 76 13.66 27.40 -5.57
CA GLU A 76 14.88 27.89 -4.93
C GLU A 76 15.12 29.38 -5.24
N CYS A 77 14.88 29.83 -6.48
CA CYS A 77 15.02 31.24 -6.84
C CYS A 77 14.05 32.17 -6.09
N ILE A 78 12.84 31.69 -5.77
CA ILE A 78 11.87 32.46 -4.97
C ILE A 78 12.31 32.51 -3.51
N ARG A 79 12.71 31.37 -2.94
CA ARG A 79 13.17 31.29 -1.55
C ARG A 79 14.40 32.17 -1.30
N ASP A 80 15.34 32.15 -2.23
CA ASP A 80 16.61 32.86 -2.11
C ASP A 80 16.49 34.35 -2.51
N HIS A 81 15.30 34.79 -2.95
CA HIS A 81 15.03 36.17 -3.31
C HIS A 81 15.03 37.08 -2.07
N PRO A 82 15.68 38.26 -2.08
CA PRO A 82 15.78 39.14 -0.91
C PRO A 82 14.43 39.56 -0.32
N GLN A 83 13.42 39.75 -1.17
CA GLN A 83 12.08 40.15 -0.72
C GLN A 83 11.24 39.00 -0.15
N PHE A 84 11.67 37.74 -0.32
CA PHE A 84 11.10 36.62 0.40
C PHE A 84 11.38 36.74 1.91
N LEU A 85 12.58 37.18 2.29
CA LEU A 85 12.92 37.50 3.68
C LEU A 85 12.09 38.69 4.22
N THR A 86 11.71 39.64 3.35
CA THR A 86 10.78 40.72 3.74
C THR A 86 9.38 40.15 4.04
N LEU A 87 8.85 39.27 3.19
CA LEU A 87 7.58 38.57 3.45
C LEU A 87 7.64 37.70 4.71
N TYR A 88 8.74 37.01 4.92
CA TYR A 88 9.03 36.22 6.11
C TYR A 88 8.86 37.08 7.37
N ASN A 89 9.60 38.19 7.45
CA ASN A 89 9.58 39.09 8.60
C ASN A 89 8.21 39.75 8.82
N LEU A 90 7.49 40.08 7.73
CA LEU A 90 6.14 40.62 7.81
C LEU A 90 5.14 39.58 8.32
N THR A 91 5.29 38.33 7.90
CA THR A 91 4.46 37.22 8.38
C THR A 91 4.68 37.00 9.87
N THR A 92 5.94 36.96 10.32
CA THR A 92 6.26 36.79 11.74
C THR A 92 5.62 37.86 12.62
N LYS A 93 5.59 39.11 12.16
CA LYS A 93 4.98 40.23 12.89
C LYS A 93 3.45 40.25 12.86
N LYS A 94 2.83 39.60 11.88
CA LYS A 94 1.38 39.75 11.60
C LYS A 94 0.58 38.45 11.73
N MET A 95 1.22 37.32 12.04
CA MET A 95 0.55 36.01 12.11
C MET A 95 -0.63 35.99 13.09
N GLU A 96 -0.53 36.70 14.23
CA GLU A 96 -1.60 36.77 15.23
C GLU A 96 -2.89 37.40 14.68
N PHE A 97 -2.77 38.26 13.66
CA PHE A 97 -3.90 38.96 13.04
C PHE A 97 -4.44 38.24 11.80
N MET A 98 -3.70 37.26 11.25
CA MET A 98 -4.19 36.46 10.12
C MET A 98 -5.43 35.67 10.53
N ASN A 99 -6.37 35.49 9.62
CA ASN A 99 -7.44 34.52 9.81
C ASN A 99 -6.89 33.08 9.66
N ASP A 100 -7.67 32.10 10.09
CA ASP A 100 -7.20 30.72 10.21
C ASP A 100 -6.84 30.11 8.83
N ASP A 101 -7.63 30.39 7.79
CA ASP A 101 -7.33 29.94 6.43
C ASP A 101 -6.03 30.56 5.88
N ASN A 102 -5.83 31.88 6.02
CA ASN A 102 -4.60 32.52 5.56
C ASN A 102 -3.37 32.02 6.33
N LEU A 103 -3.48 31.83 7.65
CA LEU A 103 -2.38 31.34 8.48
C LEU A 103 -1.90 29.97 8.00
N VAL A 104 -2.82 29.01 7.85
CA VAL A 104 -2.50 27.66 7.40
C VAL A 104 -2.10 27.64 5.92
N ASN A 105 -2.67 28.52 5.10
CA ASN A 105 -2.28 28.66 3.70
C ASN A 105 -0.84 29.19 3.54
N VAL A 106 -0.45 30.19 4.32
CA VAL A 106 0.93 30.70 4.33
C VAL A 106 1.89 29.61 4.79
N LEU A 107 1.57 28.85 5.84
CA LEU A 107 2.35 27.68 6.26
C LEU A 107 2.52 26.67 5.12
N TYR A 108 1.40 26.28 4.48
CA TYR A 108 1.41 25.35 3.35
C TYR A 108 2.32 25.83 2.22
N ILE A 109 2.17 27.08 1.78
CA ILE A 109 2.96 27.65 0.68
C ILE A 109 4.44 27.77 1.07
N THR A 110 4.74 28.17 2.31
CA THR A 110 6.11 28.27 2.82
C THR A 110 6.83 26.93 2.71
N GLN A 111 6.16 25.84 3.05
CA GLN A 111 6.72 24.49 2.89
C GLN A 111 6.85 24.08 1.41
N GLN A 112 5.92 24.48 0.54
CA GLN A 112 6.05 24.26 -0.90
C GLN A 112 7.26 24.98 -1.50
N PHE A 113 7.72 26.06 -0.89
CA PHE A 113 8.95 26.75 -1.25
C PHE A 113 10.23 26.11 -0.65
N ALA A 114 10.14 24.87 -0.16
CA ALA A 114 11.25 24.11 0.40
C ALA A 114 11.98 24.84 1.54
N VAL A 115 11.22 25.56 2.37
CA VAL A 115 11.69 26.05 3.67
C VAL A 115 11.68 24.87 4.65
N GLU A 116 12.77 24.70 5.39
CA GLU A 116 12.95 23.56 6.30
C GLU A 116 11.94 23.58 7.45
N ALA A 117 11.57 22.39 7.96
CA ALA A 117 10.62 22.25 9.06
C ALA A 117 11.08 22.94 10.37
N HIS A 118 12.40 23.04 10.56
CA HIS A 118 13.03 23.69 11.72
C HIS A 118 13.26 25.19 11.53
N ASP A 119 12.76 25.77 10.44
CA ASP A 119 12.82 27.21 10.25
C ASP A 119 11.94 27.92 11.29
N PRO A 120 12.43 29.00 11.94
CA PRO A 120 11.67 29.71 12.98
C PRO A 120 10.28 30.20 12.56
N LEU A 121 10.07 30.53 11.28
CA LEU A 121 8.76 30.93 10.77
C LEU A 121 7.82 29.73 10.71
N VAL A 122 8.30 28.58 10.25
CA VAL A 122 7.50 27.35 10.18
C VAL A 122 7.11 26.93 11.60
N GLU A 123 8.05 26.93 12.54
CA GLU A 123 7.78 26.62 13.95
C GLU A 123 6.77 27.60 14.58
N ALA A 124 6.92 28.90 14.33
CA ALA A 124 6.00 29.92 14.84
C ALA A 124 4.60 29.80 14.23
N LEU A 125 4.49 29.54 12.92
CA LEU A 125 3.19 29.31 12.25
C LEU A 125 2.51 28.04 12.76
N VAL A 126 3.26 26.95 12.95
CA VAL A 126 2.73 25.70 13.53
C VAL A 126 2.27 25.92 14.96
N THR A 127 3.03 26.67 15.76
CA THR A 127 2.69 26.98 17.16
C THR A 127 1.42 27.83 17.24
N GLU A 128 1.31 28.87 16.41
CA GLU A 128 0.11 29.71 16.39
C GLU A 128 -1.10 28.96 15.84
N ALA A 129 -0.93 28.10 14.83
CA ALA A 129 -1.99 27.23 14.34
C ALA A 129 -2.45 26.21 15.42
N TRP A 130 -1.51 25.66 16.20
CA TRP A 130 -1.83 24.78 17.32
C TRP A 130 -2.68 25.50 18.38
N ARG A 131 -2.36 26.76 18.72
CA ARG A 131 -3.14 27.56 19.68
C ARG A 131 -4.60 27.74 19.25
N ARG A 132 -4.86 27.73 17.95
CA ARG A 132 -6.19 27.97 17.35
C ARG A 132 -6.91 26.71 16.89
N LEU A 133 -6.30 25.54 17.06
CA LEU A 133 -6.71 24.28 16.44
C LEU A 133 -8.22 23.96 16.59
N GLU A 134 -8.79 24.17 17.77
CA GLU A 134 -10.21 23.89 18.06
C GLU A 134 -11.19 24.81 17.30
N ARG A 135 -10.72 25.91 16.69
CA ARG A 135 -11.53 26.85 15.91
C ARG A 135 -11.57 26.50 14.42
N PHE A 136 -10.67 25.64 13.96
CA PHE A 136 -10.52 25.36 12.54
C PHE A 136 -11.75 24.62 12.00
N ASP A 137 -12.21 25.07 10.83
CA ASP A 137 -13.13 24.27 10.04
C ASP A 137 -12.40 23.05 9.44
N ILE A 138 -13.19 22.14 8.85
CA ILE A 138 -12.65 20.87 8.34
C ILE A 138 -11.65 21.06 7.18
N ASN A 139 -11.80 22.11 6.38
CA ASN A 139 -10.94 22.38 5.22
C ASN A 139 -9.56 22.89 5.70
N VAL A 140 -9.58 23.84 6.64
CA VAL A 140 -8.38 24.38 7.28
C VAL A 140 -7.66 23.26 8.05
N LEU A 141 -8.41 22.44 8.80
CA LEU A 141 -7.87 21.30 9.54
C LEU A 141 -7.19 20.27 8.62
N SER A 142 -7.83 19.92 7.50
CA SER A 142 -7.28 19.03 6.47
C SER A 142 -5.98 19.58 5.88
N LYS A 143 -5.94 20.87 5.56
CA LYS A 143 -4.73 21.49 5.01
C LYS A 143 -3.61 21.52 6.04
N PHE A 144 -3.93 21.85 7.29
CA PHE A 144 -2.97 21.84 8.38
C PHE A 144 -2.42 20.44 8.65
N SER A 145 -3.26 19.39 8.63
CA SER A 145 -2.80 18.01 8.81
C SER A 145 -1.84 17.57 7.71
N SER A 146 -2.03 18.04 6.46
CA SER A 146 -1.08 17.82 5.37
C SER A 146 0.27 18.49 5.66
N CYS A 147 0.27 19.75 6.12
CA CYS A 147 1.49 20.46 6.50
C CYS A 147 2.27 19.77 7.62
N LEU A 148 1.58 19.13 8.57
CA LEU A 148 2.21 18.34 9.62
C LEU A 148 2.76 17.01 9.10
N ALA A 149 2.03 16.36 8.19
CA ALA A 149 2.48 15.13 7.57
C ALA A 149 3.75 15.33 6.72
N ASP A 150 3.83 16.44 6.00
CA ASP A 150 5.00 16.86 5.21
C ASP A 150 6.23 17.13 6.10
N GLN A 151 6.02 17.55 7.36
CA GLN A 151 7.06 17.69 8.38
C GLN A 151 7.36 16.40 9.15
N HIS A 152 6.81 15.25 8.72
CA HIS A 152 6.93 13.97 9.41
C HIS A 152 6.35 13.92 10.83
N LEU A 153 5.41 14.81 11.18
CA LEU A 153 4.77 14.90 12.49
C LEU A 153 3.51 14.02 12.63
N ASN A 154 3.43 12.91 11.88
CA ASN A 154 2.27 12.00 11.87
C ASN A 154 1.99 11.33 13.23
N PHE A 155 3.01 11.21 14.09
CA PHE A 155 2.90 10.64 15.44
C PHE A 155 2.88 11.69 16.56
N SER A 156 2.75 12.98 16.19
CA SER A 156 2.80 14.06 17.17
C SER A 156 1.53 14.15 18.02
N PRO A 157 1.60 14.69 19.26
CA PRO A 157 0.42 15.00 20.06
C PRO A 157 -0.56 15.94 19.33
N LEU A 158 -0.03 16.80 18.45
CA LEU A 158 -0.82 17.69 17.62
C LEU A 158 -1.69 16.91 16.63
N MET A 159 -1.12 15.93 15.92
CA MET A 159 -1.89 15.04 15.06
C MET A 159 -2.91 14.22 15.85
N GLY A 160 -2.60 13.84 17.09
CA GLY A 160 -3.56 13.20 18.01
C GLY A 160 -4.77 14.10 18.34
N LYS A 161 -4.55 15.39 18.59
CA LYS A 161 -5.65 16.36 18.78
C LYS A 161 -6.49 16.54 17.52
N ILE A 162 -5.86 16.55 16.33
CA ILE A 162 -6.59 16.57 15.05
C ILE A 162 -7.49 15.33 14.95
N ALA A 163 -6.97 14.15 15.25
CA ALA A 163 -7.74 12.91 15.23
C ALA A 163 -8.96 12.96 16.18
N ASP A 164 -8.79 13.53 17.38
CA ASP A 164 -9.88 13.73 18.34
C ASP A 164 -10.95 14.70 17.82
N ILE A 165 -10.56 15.84 17.24
CA ILE A 165 -11.51 16.81 16.63
C ILE A 165 -12.31 16.14 15.51
N VAL A 166 -11.65 15.37 14.64
CA VAL A 166 -12.32 14.63 13.56
C VAL A 166 -13.29 13.60 14.13
N ASN A 167 -12.92 12.88 15.18
CA ASN A 167 -13.78 11.90 15.83
C ASN A 167 -15.05 12.54 16.42
N ARG A 168 -14.91 13.67 17.13
CA ARG A 168 -16.03 14.41 17.72
C ARG A 168 -16.99 14.96 16.65
N ASN A 169 -16.48 15.38 15.51
CA ASN A 169 -17.25 16.06 14.47
C ASN A 169 -17.61 15.16 13.27
N LEU A 170 -17.29 13.86 13.31
CA LEU A 170 -17.37 12.95 12.15
C LEU A 170 -18.74 12.98 11.45
N GLU A 171 -19.82 13.01 12.22
CA GLU A 171 -21.19 13.00 11.67
C GLU A 171 -21.48 14.24 10.82
N THR A 172 -20.92 15.39 11.20
CA THR A 172 -21.16 16.69 10.53
C THR A 172 -20.34 16.87 9.26
N ILE A 173 -19.26 16.10 9.08
CA ILE A 173 -18.38 16.21 7.91
C ILE A 173 -19.12 15.73 6.66
N GLN A 174 -19.18 16.58 5.64
CA GLN A 174 -19.75 16.27 4.32
C GLN A 174 -18.71 16.33 3.20
N ASP A 175 -17.65 17.14 3.36
CA ASP A 175 -16.60 17.24 2.36
C ASP A 175 -15.67 16.03 2.39
N LEU A 176 -15.89 15.08 1.48
CA LEU A 176 -15.02 13.90 1.37
C LEU A 176 -13.59 14.27 0.96
N ARG A 177 -13.37 15.39 0.27
CA ARG A 177 -12.02 15.82 -0.11
C ARG A 177 -11.18 16.06 1.13
N SER A 178 -11.67 16.88 2.06
CA SER A 178 -10.99 17.17 3.31
C SER A 178 -10.93 15.94 4.23
N LEU A 179 -12.01 15.16 4.31
CA LEU A 179 -12.02 13.92 5.09
C LEU A 179 -10.94 12.93 4.61
N SER A 180 -10.79 12.74 3.29
CA SER A 180 -9.80 11.82 2.72
C SER A 180 -8.35 12.19 3.04
N VAL A 181 -8.04 13.50 3.17
CA VAL A 181 -6.72 13.98 3.59
C VAL A 181 -6.50 13.66 5.07
N LEU A 182 -7.46 14.02 5.90
CA LEU A 182 -7.41 13.78 7.35
C LEU A 182 -7.25 12.31 7.66
N MET A 183 -8.02 11.43 7.01
CA MET A 183 -7.93 9.97 7.15
C MET A 183 -6.50 9.48 6.95
N VAL A 184 -5.82 9.89 5.88
CA VAL A 184 -4.42 9.51 5.63
C VAL A 184 -3.50 10.06 6.71
N SER A 185 -3.63 11.34 7.08
CA SER A 185 -2.80 12.00 8.09
C SER A 185 -2.91 11.36 9.49
N ILE A 186 -4.12 10.99 9.93
CA ILE A 186 -4.36 10.48 11.29
C ILE A 186 -4.25 8.96 11.40
N SER A 187 -4.09 8.25 10.29
CA SER A 187 -4.20 6.78 10.21
C SER A 187 -3.38 5.99 11.24
N SER A 188 -2.23 6.51 11.68
CA SER A 188 -1.36 5.86 12.65
C SER A 188 -1.75 6.04 14.12
N LEU A 189 -2.73 6.90 14.42
CA LEU A 189 -3.09 7.31 15.79
C LEU A 189 -4.51 6.89 16.19
N ILE A 190 -5.28 6.31 15.27
CA ILE A 190 -6.70 6.03 15.45
C ILE A 190 -6.97 4.59 15.87
N SER A 191 -7.94 4.41 16.76
CA SER A 191 -8.40 3.09 17.20
C SER A 191 -9.20 2.38 16.10
N GLN A 192 -9.27 1.05 16.17
CA GLN A 192 -10.06 0.25 15.22
C GLN A 192 -11.52 0.72 15.12
N ARG A 193 -12.17 1.00 16.26
CA ARG A 193 -13.54 1.52 16.27
C ARG A 193 -13.69 2.81 15.46
N PHE A 194 -12.72 3.71 15.57
CA PHE A 194 -12.74 4.96 14.81
C PHE A 194 -12.40 4.73 13.33
N GLN A 195 -11.52 3.77 13.02
CA GLN A 195 -11.26 3.33 11.64
C GLN A 195 -12.56 2.84 10.97
N ASP A 196 -13.34 1.98 11.65
CA ASP A 196 -14.59 1.45 11.12
C ASP A 196 -15.62 2.57 10.89
N GLN A 197 -15.73 3.52 11.83
CA GLN A 197 -16.59 4.69 11.68
C GLN A 197 -16.18 5.57 10.48
N LEU A 198 -14.88 5.79 10.26
CA LEU A 198 -14.37 6.53 9.11
C LEU A 198 -14.65 5.80 7.80
N VAL A 199 -14.49 4.48 7.76
CA VAL A 199 -14.80 3.65 6.57
C VAL A 199 -16.28 3.76 6.23
N ASN A 200 -17.17 3.56 7.21
CA ASN A 200 -18.62 3.63 7.00
C ASN A 200 -19.07 5.03 6.57
N LYS A 201 -18.54 6.08 7.19
CA LYS A 201 -18.84 7.47 6.81
C LYS A 201 -18.34 7.78 5.40
N THR A 202 -17.15 7.28 5.05
CA THR A 202 -16.57 7.44 3.71
C THR A 202 -17.42 6.75 2.66
N GLU A 203 -17.89 5.53 2.93
CA GLU A 203 -18.79 4.81 2.04
C GLU A 203 -20.07 5.58 1.75
N LEU A 204 -20.73 6.10 2.80
CA LEU A 204 -21.95 6.90 2.66
C LEU A 204 -21.71 8.16 1.82
N LEU A 205 -20.59 8.87 2.04
CA LEU A 205 -20.25 10.08 1.29
C LEU A 205 -19.82 9.78 -0.15
N PHE A 206 -19.22 8.61 -0.41
CA PHE A 206 -18.72 8.26 -1.74
C PHE A 206 -19.84 8.23 -2.78
N ASP A 207 -21.02 7.74 -2.40
CA ASP A 207 -22.17 7.60 -3.29
C ASP A 207 -22.73 8.97 -3.78
N THR A 208 -22.29 10.07 -3.16
CA THR A 208 -22.71 11.44 -3.52
C THR A 208 -21.75 12.17 -4.47
N ILE A 209 -20.64 11.54 -4.88
CA ILE A 209 -19.52 12.21 -5.55
C ILE A 209 -19.47 11.97 -7.05
N ASP A 210 -19.07 13.00 -7.77
CA ASP A 210 -18.76 12.92 -9.20
C ASP A 210 -17.56 11.99 -9.44
N SER A 211 -17.72 11.09 -10.41
CA SER A 211 -16.76 10.09 -10.86
C SER A 211 -15.35 10.64 -11.18
N SER A 212 -15.19 11.95 -11.34
CA SER A 212 -13.96 12.66 -11.71
C SER A 212 -12.86 12.75 -10.63
N GLN A 213 -13.10 12.28 -9.40
CA GLN A 213 -12.20 12.55 -8.26
C GLN A 213 -11.16 11.45 -7.97
N VAL A 214 -10.28 11.16 -8.94
CA VAL A 214 -9.17 10.17 -8.84
C VAL A 214 -8.32 10.35 -7.58
N ASN A 215 -8.01 11.59 -7.20
CA ASN A 215 -7.17 11.86 -6.03
C ASN A 215 -7.83 11.48 -4.69
N ILE A 216 -9.16 11.61 -4.59
CA ILE A 216 -9.89 11.17 -3.40
C ILE A 216 -9.85 9.64 -3.32
N ALA A 217 -10.22 8.96 -4.40
CA ALA A 217 -10.17 7.50 -4.48
C ALA A 217 -8.78 6.97 -4.10
N ARG A 218 -7.71 7.58 -4.62
CA ARG A 218 -6.33 7.21 -4.27
C ARG A 218 -6.01 7.39 -2.78
N ARG A 219 -6.48 8.47 -2.15
CA ARG A 219 -6.30 8.70 -0.71
C ARG A 219 -7.09 7.70 0.15
N ILE A 220 -8.29 7.33 -0.27
CA ILE A 220 -9.10 6.31 0.41
C ILE A 220 -8.36 4.96 0.37
N VAL A 221 -7.87 4.54 -0.78
CA VAL A 221 -7.09 3.29 -0.88
C VAL A 221 -5.78 3.39 -0.07
N GLN A 222 -5.12 4.55 -0.07
CA GLN A 222 -3.94 4.80 0.78
C GLN A 222 -4.27 4.70 2.28
N PHE A 223 -5.43 5.22 2.70
CA PHE A 223 -5.90 5.10 4.08
C PHE A 223 -6.12 3.62 4.45
N LEU A 224 -6.87 2.89 3.63
CA LEU A 224 -7.11 1.44 3.81
C LEU A 224 -5.79 0.67 3.94
N ARG A 225 -4.78 1.02 3.12
CA ARG A 225 -3.43 0.46 3.21
C ARG A 225 -2.75 0.82 4.53
N ASN A 226 -2.87 2.05 5.01
CA ASN A 226 -2.25 2.47 6.27
C ASN A 226 -2.85 1.75 7.48
N ILE A 227 -4.17 1.54 7.50
CA ILE A 227 -4.87 0.79 8.55
C ILE A 227 -4.86 -0.73 8.32
N LYS A 228 -4.23 -1.20 7.22
CA LYS A 228 -4.13 -2.61 6.82
C LYS A 228 -5.49 -3.31 6.77
N TYR A 229 -6.49 -2.66 6.21
CA TYR A 229 -7.87 -3.17 6.14
C TYR A 229 -8.38 -3.22 4.70
N SER A 230 -8.67 -4.43 4.21
CA SER A 230 -9.15 -4.68 2.84
C SER A 230 -10.67 -4.61 2.78
N TYR A 231 -11.23 -3.40 2.89
CA TYR A 231 -12.67 -3.18 2.79
C TYR A 231 -13.14 -3.15 1.33
N TYR A 232 -13.63 -4.30 0.83
CA TYR A 232 -14.01 -4.49 -0.57
C TYR A 232 -14.99 -3.44 -1.13
N PRO A 233 -16.07 -3.03 -0.43
CA PRO A 233 -17.05 -2.08 -0.99
C PRO A 233 -16.45 -0.73 -1.39
N LEU A 234 -15.47 -0.21 -0.64
CA LEU A 234 -14.76 1.02 -1.01
C LEU A 234 -13.72 0.75 -2.10
N LEU A 235 -13.03 -0.39 -2.06
CA LEU A 235 -12.03 -0.74 -3.07
C LEU A 235 -12.66 -0.87 -4.47
N GLU A 236 -13.84 -1.48 -4.58
CA GLU A 236 -14.57 -1.58 -5.84
C GLU A 236 -15.01 -0.21 -6.37
N ARG A 237 -15.54 0.65 -5.50
CA ARG A 237 -15.93 2.03 -5.87
C ARG A 237 -14.72 2.84 -6.35
N CYS A 238 -13.61 2.77 -5.64
CA CYS A 238 -12.35 3.39 -6.05
C CYS A 238 -11.84 2.81 -7.38
N ASN A 239 -11.94 1.49 -7.59
CA ASN A 239 -11.53 0.83 -8.82
C ASN A 239 -12.33 1.33 -10.03
N LYS A 240 -13.64 1.54 -9.89
CA LYS A 240 -14.49 2.13 -10.95
C LYS A 240 -14.05 3.56 -11.31
N VAL A 241 -13.67 4.37 -10.32
CA VAL A 241 -13.12 5.72 -10.55
C VAL A 241 -11.79 5.65 -11.30
N PHE A 242 -10.89 4.72 -10.94
CA PHE A 242 -9.62 4.58 -11.63
C PHE A 242 -9.78 4.05 -13.07
N LEU A 243 -10.69 3.11 -13.29
CA LEU A 243 -10.97 2.56 -14.61
C LEU A 243 -11.53 3.61 -15.57
N SER A 244 -12.43 4.48 -15.09
CA SER A 244 -13.02 5.55 -15.91
C SER A 244 -12.00 6.63 -16.32
N HIS A 245 -10.91 6.79 -15.60
CA HIS A 245 -9.89 7.83 -15.83
C HIS A 245 -8.52 7.27 -16.23
N VAL A 246 -8.42 5.97 -16.55
CA VAL A 246 -7.13 5.29 -16.73
C VAL A 246 -6.26 5.90 -17.83
N ASN A 247 -6.87 6.45 -18.88
CA ASN A 247 -6.16 7.09 -20.00
C ASN A 247 -5.50 8.41 -19.58
N ASP A 248 -6.06 9.10 -18.59
CA ASP A 248 -5.55 10.37 -18.05
C ASP A 248 -4.53 10.16 -16.93
N LEU A 249 -4.37 8.93 -16.44
CA LEU A 249 -3.41 8.63 -15.39
C LEU A 249 -1.97 8.68 -15.92
N GLU A 250 -1.14 9.45 -15.20
CA GLU A 250 0.31 9.44 -15.39
C GLU A 250 0.94 8.16 -14.83
N LEU A 251 2.14 7.82 -15.31
CA LEU A 251 2.95 6.68 -14.87
C LEU A 251 3.02 6.56 -13.33
N GLU A 252 3.33 7.66 -12.64
CA GLU A 252 3.47 7.67 -11.18
C GLU A 252 2.15 7.31 -10.46
N SER A 253 1.01 7.73 -11.01
CA SER A 253 -0.31 7.42 -10.45
C SER A 253 -0.66 5.95 -10.65
N ILE A 254 -0.40 5.40 -11.83
CA ILE A 254 -0.60 3.97 -12.13
C ILE A 254 0.25 3.10 -11.19
N SER A 255 1.54 3.39 -11.08
CA SER A 255 2.46 2.64 -10.20
C SER A 255 2.00 2.65 -8.73
N LYS A 256 1.53 3.81 -8.24
CA LYS A 256 1.00 3.94 -6.88
C LYS A 256 -0.26 3.08 -6.67
N ILE A 257 -1.21 3.11 -7.60
CA ILE A 257 -2.45 2.32 -7.49
C ILE A 257 -2.13 0.82 -7.49
N LEU A 258 -1.27 0.36 -8.39
CA LEU A 258 -0.84 -1.05 -8.45
C LEU A 258 -0.18 -1.48 -7.14
N SER A 259 0.72 -0.65 -6.58
CA SER A 259 1.37 -0.93 -5.29
C SER A 259 0.37 -1.01 -4.14
N LEU A 260 -0.63 -0.12 -4.11
CA LEU A 260 -1.68 -0.11 -3.10
C LEU A 260 -2.57 -1.37 -3.19
N TYR A 261 -2.96 -1.76 -4.40
CA TYR A 261 -3.73 -2.98 -4.65
C TYR A 261 -2.98 -4.24 -4.23
N HIS A 262 -1.70 -4.33 -4.60
CA HIS A 262 -0.84 -5.43 -4.17
C HIS A 262 -0.76 -5.54 -2.64
N PHE A 263 -0.58 -4.41 -1.93
CA PHE A 263 -0.52 -4.42 -0.47
C PHE A 263 -1.83 -4.88 0.18
N LEU A 264 -2.97 -4.44 -0.37
CA LEU A 264 -4.30 -4.77 0.14
C LEU A 264 -4.81 -6.14 -0.33
N GLN A 265 -4.01 -6.86 -1.14
CA GLN A 265 -4.42 -8.11 -1.79
C GLN A 265 -5.73 -7.96 -2.59
N PHE A 266 -5.99 -6.75 -3.09
CA PHE A 266 -7.12 -6.46 -3.95
C PHE A 266 -6.70 -6.67 -5.40
N HIS A 267 -7.39 -7.58 -6.08
CA HIS A 267 -7.09 -7.94 -7.46
C HIS A 267 -8.18 -7.35 -8.36
N SER A 268 -7.76 -6.68 -9.42
CA SER A 268 -8.63 -6.08 -10.43
C SER A 268 -8.01 -6.32 -11.78
N PHE A 269 -8.42 -7.41 -12.44
CA PHE A 269 -7.89 -7.76 -13.75
C PHE A 269 -8.10 -6.65 -14.78
N GLU A 270 -9.28 -6.04 -14.79
CA GLU A 270 -9.62 -4.96 -15.71
C GLU A 270 -8.69 -3.75 -15.58
N PHE A 271 -8.35 -3.38 -14.34
CA PHE A 271 -7.44 -2.27 -14.11
C PHE A 271 -6.02 -2.60 -14.56
N VAL A 272 -5.53 -3.81 -14.27
CA VAL A 272 -4.20 -4.27 -14.71
C VAL A 272 -4.12 -4.29 -16.25
N LEU A 273 -5.15 -4.76 -16.93
CA LEU A 273 -5.22 -4.78 -18.40
C LEU A 273 -5.14 -3.36 -18.99
N MET A 274 -5.94 -2.43 -18.47
CA MET A 274 -5.95 -1.05 -18.95
C MET A 274 -4.66 -0.31 -18.59
N ALA A 275 -4.12 -0.53 -17.40
CA ALA A 275 -2.83 0.00 -16.97
C ALA A 275 -1.71 -0.49 -17.88
N LYS A 276 -1.65 -1.79 -18.21
CA LYS A 276 -0.68 -2.35 -19.16
C LYS A 276 -0.75 -1.62 -20.49
N LYS A 277 -1.94 -1.52 -21.09
CA LYS A 277 -2.13 -0.83 -22.38
C LYS A 277 -1.59 0.59 -22.33
N ARG A 278 -1.98 1.35 -21.29
CA ARG A 278 -1.57 2.74 -21.12
C ARG A 278 -0.06 2.89 -20.93
N LEU A 279 0.56 2.02 -20.14
CA LEU A 279 2.01 2.01 -19.90
C LEU A 279 2.78 1.63 -21.18
N THR A 280 2.28 0.66 -21.96
CA THR A 280 2.90 0.29 -23.25
C THR A 280 2.90 1.46 -24.24
N GLU A 281 1.81 2.24 -24.30
CA GLU A 281 1.74 3.46 -25.12
C GLU A 281 2.78 4.53 -24.73
N MET A 282 3.24 4.53 -23.47
CA MET A 282 4.25 5.46 -22.96
C MET A 282 5.70 5.03 -23.28
N ILE A 283 5.96 3.78 -23.70
CA ILE A 283 7.31 3.28 -23.99
C ILE A 283 8.10 4.20 -24.94
N PRO A 284 7.56 4.63 -26.10
CA PRO A 284 8.34 5.39 -27.08
C PRO A 284 8.65 6.83 -26.65
N GLN A 285 8.04 7.31 -25.57
CA GLN A 285 8.09 8.72 -25.16
C GLN A 285 9.09 8.99 -24.02
N LEU A 286 9.78 7.95 -23.53
CA LEU A 286 10.61 8.02 -22.33
C LEU A 286 12.10 7.81 -22.65
N ASP A 287 12.81 8.92 -22.87
CA ASP A 287 14.26 8.90 -23.16
C ASP A 287 15.13 8.95 -21.89
N ARG A 288 14.57 9.33 -20.74
CA ARG A 288 15.33 9.50 -19.49
C ARG A 288 15.40 8.20 -18.69
N PRO A 289 16.59 7.76 -18.22
CA PRO A 289 16.74 6.53 -17.44
C PRO A 289 15.83 6.46 -16.22
N ALA A 290 15.70 7.58 -15.49
CA ALA A 290 14.87 7.63 -14.28
C ALA A 290 13.37 7.36 -14.54
N SER A 291 12.83 7.92 -15.62
CA SER A 291 11.43 7.70 -16.00
C SER A 291 11.24 6.30 -16.56
N PHE A 292 12.20 5.80 -17.35
CA PHE A 292 12.13 4.47 -17.92
C PHE A 292 12.23 3.37 -16.86
N VAL A 293 13.03 3.55 -15.80
CA VAL A 293 13.07 2.62 -14.65
C VAL A 293 11.72 2.53 -13.96
N LYS A 294 11.02 3.66 -13.77
CA LYS A 294 9.66 3.65 -13.20
C LYS A 294 8.68 2.90 -14.10
N LEU A 295 8.78 3.08 -15.42
CA LEU A 295 8.00 2.33 -16.39
C LEU A 295 8.31 0.83 -16.31
N PHE A 296 9.60 0.47 -16.28
CA PHE A 296 10.06 -0.91 -16.20
C PHE A 296 9.51 -1.62 -14.96
N VAL A 297 9.53 -0.95 -13.80
CA VAL A 297 9.00 -1.51 -12.55
C VAL A 297 7.49 -1.70 -12.60
N ALA A 298 6.75 -0.79 -13.24
CA ALA A 298 5.29 -0.85 -13.32
C ALA A 298 4.80 -1.85 -14.38
N LEU A 299 5.38 -1.81 -15.57
CA LEU A 299 4.96 -2.60 -16.73
C LEU A 299 5.60 -3.99 -16.76
N GLY A 300 6.84 -4.12 -16.27
CA GLY A 300 7.61 -5.38 -16.32
C GLY A 300 6.84 -6.59 -15.80
N PRO A 301 6.30 -6.56 -14.56
CA PRO A 301 5.57 -7.69 -13.98
C PRO A 301 4.32 -8.14 -14.76
N MET A 302 3.76 -7.29 -15.63
CA MET A 302 2.58 -7.57 -16.47
C MET A 302 2.91 -7.67 -17.98
N ALA A 303 4.18 -7.58 -18.35
CA ALA A 303 4.64 -7.58 -19.72
C ALA A 303 4.56 -8.99 -20.33
N GLY A 304 4.14 -9.08 -21.59
CA GLY A 304 4.21 -10.32 -22.37
C GLY A 304 5.66 -10.66 -22.74
N PRO A 305 5.91 -11.82 -23.37
CA PRO A 305 7.26 -12.26 -23.71
C PRO A 305 8.03 -11.28 -24.61
N GLU A 306 7.34 -10.69 -25.60
CA GLU A 306 7.89 -9.72 -26.55
C GLU A 306 8.17 -8.38 -25.87
N GLU A 307 7.22 -7.82 -25.12
CA GLU A 307 7.41 -6.55 -24.42
C GLU A 307 8.49 -6.69 -23.35
N LYS A 308 8.55 -7.82 -22.65
CA LYS A 308 9.61 -8.13 -21.68
C LYS A 308 11.00 -8.08 -22.33
N LYS A 309 11.17 -8.69 -23.51
CA LYS A 309 12.44 -8.64 -24.26
C LYS A 309 12.79 -7.20 -24.64
N GLN A 310 11.81 -6.41 -25.08
CA GLN A 310 12.02 -5.00 -25.42
C GLN A 310 12.45 -4.19 -24.19
N LEU A 311 11.72 -4.29 -23.08
CA LEU A 311 12.00 -3.60 -21.83
C LEU A 311 13.41 -3.94 -21.29
N GLU A 312 13.75 -5.23 -21.25
CA GLU A 312 15.07 -5.68 -20.81
C GLU A 312 16.20 -5.18 -21.71
N SER A 313 15.97 -5.13 -23.02
CA SER A 313 16.96 -4.61 -23.98
C SER A 313 17.17 -3.11 -23.81
N THR A 314 16.11 -2.34 -23.61
CA THR A 314 16.20 -0.89 -23.40
C THR A 314 16.87 -0.55 -22.07
N ILE A 315 16.52 -1.20 -20.95
CA ILE A 315 17.23 -1.02 -19.68
C ILE A 315 18.72 -1.37 -19.82
N LEU A 316 19.04 -2.44 -20.56
CA LEU A 316 20.43 -2.84 -20.75
C LEU A 316 21.25 -1.75 -21.46
N LEU A 317 20.68 -1.08 -22.47
CA LEU A 317 21.32 0.04 -23.17
C LEU A 317 21.54 1.25 -22.25
N MET A 318 20.59 1.55 -21.37
CA MET A 318 20.64 2.68 -20.44
C MET A 318 21.39 2.37 -19.13
N SER A 319 21.89 1.14 -18.98
CA SER A 319 22.37 0.63 -17.69
C SER A 319 23.57 1.38 -17.11
N GLU A 320 24.40 2.01 -17.94
CA GLU A 320 25.56 2.80 -17.49
C GLU A 320 25.17 4.09 -16.76
N GLU A 321 23.98 4.62 -17.04
CA GLU A 321 23.46 5.88 -16.45
C GLU A 321 22.65 5.64 -15.17
N LEU A 322 22.45 4.38 -14.77
CA LEU A 322 21.61 4.04 -13.63
C LEU A 322 22.30 4.35 -12.30
N THR A 323 21.58 5.06 -11.43
CA THR A 323 21.92 5.20 -10.02
C THR A 323 21.78 3.87 -9.27
N SER A 324 22.41 3.78 -8.10
CA SER A 324 22.27 2.64 -7.18
C SER A 324 20.80 2.30 -6.88
N GLN A 325 20.02 3.31 -6.50
CA GLN A 325 18.59 3.14 -6.18
C GLN A 325 17.74 2.70 -7.39
N GLN A 326 18.07 3.17 -8.59
CA GLN A 326 17.42 2.70 -9.82
C GLN A 326 17.78 1.25 -10.12
N ALA A 327 19.05 0.84 -9.96
CA ALA A 327 19.47 -0.54 -10.14
C ALA A 327 18.77 -1.49 -9.14
N LEU A 328 18.56 -1.05 -7.89
CA LEU A 328 17.79 -1.78 -6.89
C LEU A 328 16.32 -1.96 -7.30
N ALA A 329 15.70 -0.91 -7.86
CA ALA A 329 14.33 -1.00 -8.36
C ALA A 329 14.23 -1.98 -9.55
N VAL A 330 15.20 -1.92 -10.48
CA VAL A 330 15.26 -2.82 -11.65
C VAL A 330 15.42 -4.28 -11.23
N ILE A 331 16.33 -4.60 -10.30
CA ILE A 331 16.54 -6.01 -9.90
C ILE A 331 15.30 -6.61 -9.23
N GLY A 332 14.56 -5.81 -8.45
CA GLY A 332 13.29 -6.23 -7.85
C GLY A 332 12.21 -6.51 -8.90
N ALA A 333 12.07 -5.64 -9.90
CA ALA A 333 11.15 -5.89 -11.01
C ALA A 333 11.56 -7.12 -11.84
N MET A 334 12.87 -7.34 -12.04
CA MET A 334 13.36 -8.53 -12.73
C MET A 334 13.06 -9.84 -11.97
N GLU A 335 13.05 -9.81 -10.64
CA GLU A 335 12.61 -10.92 -9.77
C GLU A 335 11.14 -11.26 -10.04
N GLU A 336 10.25 -10.27 -9.94
CA GLU A 336 8.80 -10.44 -10.21
C GLU A 336 8.51 -10.90 -11.65
N MET A 337 9.30 -10.41 -12.60
CA MET A 337 9.24 -10.83 -14.00
C MET A 337 9.70 -12.26 -14.22
N GLU A 338 10.36 -12.91 -13.26
CA GLU A 338 11.09 -14.18 -13.46
C GLU A 338 12.10 -14.06 -14.63
N SER A 339 12.86 -12.96 -14.68
CA SER A 339 13.81 -12.71 -15.77
C SER A 339 14.93 -13.75 -15.80
N ARG A 340 15.26 -14.23 -17.00
CA ARG A 340 16.39 -15.14 -17.26
C ARG A 340 17.46 -14.50 -18.15
N ASN A 341 17.42 -13.17 -18.30
CA ASN A 341 18.37 -12.42 -19.10
C ASN A 341 19.71 -12.28 -18.36
N SER A 342 20.60 -13.26 -18.58
CA SER A 342 21.89 -13.34 -17.88
C SER A 342 22.78 -12.12 -18.08
N ARG A 343 22.69 -11.43 -19.24
CA ARG A 343 23.47 -10.22 -19.53
C ARG A 343 22.99 -9.06 -18.66
N LEU A 344 21.68 -8.84 -18.61
CA LEU A 344 21.10 -7.79 -17.79
C LEU A 344 21.31 -8.06 -16.29
N ILE A 345 21.09 -9.30 -15.83
CA ILE A 345 21.32 -9.69 -14.43
C ILE A 345 22.77 -9.37 -14.03
N LYS A 346 23.76 -9.79 -14.84
CA LYS A 346 25.18 -9.49 -14.58
C LYS A 346 25.46 -7.99 -14.53
N LYS A 347 24.87 -7.22 -15.45
CA LYS A 347 25.10 -5.78 -15.53
C LYS A 347 24.52 -5.06 -14.31
N ILE A 348 23.27 -5.32 -13.95
CA ILE A 348 22.62 -4.72 -12.78
C ILE A 348 23.32 -5.15 -11.49
N ALA A 349 23.66 -6.43 -11.34
CA ALA A 349 24.43 -6.92 -10.19
C ALA A 349 25.79 -6.21 -10.05
N SER A 350 26.47 -5.87 -11.16
CA SER A 350 27.72 -5.11 -11.13
C SER A 350 27.54 -3.68 -10.60
N ILE A 351 26.42 -3.01 -10.95
CA ILE A 351 26.10 -1.66 -10.47
C ILE A 351 25.79 -1.68 -8.98
N LEU A 352 25.04 -2.69 -8.53
CA LEU A 352 24.74 -2.93 -7.12
C LEU A 352 26.03 -3.19 -6.33
N HIS A 353 26.93 -4.02 -6.87
CA HIS A 353 28.20 -4.36 -6.22
C HIS A 353 29.10 -3.14 -5.98
N LYS A 354 29.16 -2.21 -6.95
CA LYS A 354 29.92 -0.96 -6.83
C LYS A 354 29.46 -0.07 -5.66
N HIS A 355 28.17 -0.09 -5.34
CA HIS A 355 27.56 0.79 -4.34
C HIS A 355 27.05 0.03 -3.11
N LEU A 356 27.52 -1.19 -2.89
CA LEU A 356 26.95 -2.11 -1.90
C LEU A 356 26.98 -1.53 -0.48
N ASP A 357 28.00 -0.72 -0.18
CA ASP A 357 28.25 -0.13 1.13
C ASP A 357 27.23 0.97 1.54
N ILE A 358 26.50 1.52 0.57
CA ILE A 358 25.55 2.64 0.78
C ILE A 358 24.15 2.12 1.19
N TYR A 359 23.84 0.87 0.89
CA TYR A 359 22.50 0.33 1.11
C TYR A 359 22.21 0.02 2.58
N LYS A 360 20.96 0.27 2.97
CA LYS A 360 20.43 -0.06 4.28
C LYS A 360 20.16 -1.57 4.41
N PRO A 361 20.11 -2.12 5.63
CA PRO A 361 19.84 -3.55 5.85
C PRO A 361 18.61 -4.11 5.12
N THR A 362 17.51 -3.37 5.08
CA THR A 362 16.29 -3.77 4.36
C THR A 362 16.49 -3.86 2.85
N GLU A 363 17.35 -3.01 2.30
CA GLU A 363 17.69 -3.00 0.87
C GLU A 363 18.67 -4.14 0.56
N LEU A 364 19.64 -4.39 1.44
CA LEU A 364 20.56 -5.53 1.33
C LEU A 364 19.82 -6.87 1.35
N LEU A 365 18.78 -7.02 2.18
CA LEU A 365 17.92 -8.20 2.15
C LEU A 365 17.21 -8.36 0.79
N LYS A 366 16.67 -7.28 0.22
CA LYS A 366 16.03 -7.31 -1.11
C LYS A 366 17.02 -7.71 -2.20
N ILE A 367 18.22 -7.13 -2.19
CA ILE A 367 19.30 -7.49 -3.13
C ILE A 367 19.64 -8.98 -3.00
N THR A 368 19.81 -9.47 -1.77
CA THR A 368 20.14 -10.87 -1.50
C THR A 368 19.07 -11.82 -2.05
N LYS A 369 17.79 -11.54 -1.74
CA LYS A 369 16.64 -12.32 -2.21
C LYS A 369 16.58 -12.37 -3.74
N ALA A 370 16.63 -11.21 -4.38
CA ALA A 370 16.54 -11.09 -5.83
C ALA A 370 17.69 -11.81 -6.54
N LEU A 371 18.94 -11.64 -6.08
CA LEU A 371 20.10 -12.30 -6.70
C LEU A 371 20.04 -13.83 -6.58
N ILE A 372 19.57 -14.36 -5.45
CA ILE A 372 19.40 -15.80 -5.24
C ILE A 372 18.28 -16.35 -6.12
N PHE A 373 17.13 -15.68 -6.16
CA PHE A 373 16.00 -16.06 -6.99
C PHE A 373 16.34 -16.05 -8.48
N LEU A 374 17.08 -15.04 -8.92
CA LEU A 374 17.57 -14.90 -10.30
C LEU A 374 18.76 -15.83 -10.62
N HIS A 375 19.19 -16.65 -9.65
CA HIS A 375 20.31 -17.58 -9.77
C HIS A 375 21.63 -16.93 -10.19
N PHE A 376 21.88 -15.70 -9.73
CA PHE A 376 23.14 -15.02 -9.97
C PHE A 376 24.27 -15.67 -9.17
N GLN A 377 25.41 -15.91 -9.82
CA GLN A 377 26.57 -16.56 -9.22
C GLN A 377 27.76 -15.61 -9.24
N SER A 378 28.16 -15.09 -8.07
CA SER A 378 29.40 -14.34 -7.90
C SER A 378 29.94 -14.51 -6.47
N LYS A 379 31.05 -15.23 -6.36
CA LYS A 379 31.70 -15.47 -5.06
C LYS A 379 32.13 -14.16 -4.40
N GLU A 380 32.71 -13.24 -5.17
CA GLU A 380 33.19 -11.95 -4.69
C GLU A 380 32.06 -11.09 -4.12
N LEU A 381 30.95 -10.95 -4.87
CA LEU A 381 29.80 -10.16 -4.43
C LEU A 381 29.21 -10.74 -3.14
N PHE A 382 29.01 -12.06 -3.07
CA PHE A 382 28.44 -12.70 -1.89
C PHE A 382 29.36 -12.63 -0.66
N VAL A 383 30.68 -12.64 -0.85
CA VAL A 383 31.64 -12.40 0.25
C VAL A 383 31.51 -10.97 0.77
N LYS A 384 31.55 -9.96 -0.11
CA LYS A 384 31.39 -8.56 0.31
C LYS A 384 30.03 -8.31 0.99
N LEU A 385 28.96 -8.86 0.42
CA LEU A 385 27.62 -8.79 1.00
C LEU A 385 27.55 -9.43 2.38
N LYS A 386 28.19 -10.59 2.56
CA LYS A 386 28.30 -11.25 3.86
C LYS A 386 29.02 -10.35 4.87
N GLU A 387 30.18 -9.79 4.52
CA GLU A 387 30.95 -8.91 5.41
C GLU A 387 30.14 -7.69 5.86
N LEU A 388 29.43 -7.03 4.93
CA LEU A 388 28.55 -5.90 5.24
C LEU A 388 27.38 -6.29 6.14
N LEU A 389 26.70 -7.40 5.85
CA LEU A 389 25.60 -7.85 6.71
C LEU A 389 26.07 -8.15 8.13
N HIS A 390 27.27 -8.73 8.29
CA HIS A 390 27.86 -8.98 9.61
C HIS A 390 28.28 -7.69 10.32
N SER A 391 28.82 -6.69 9.59
CA SER A 391 29.18 -5.41 10.19
C SER A 391 27.95 -4.65 10.69
N TYR A 392 26.87 -4.61 9.91
CA TYR A 392 25.59 -4.04 10.33
C TYR A 392 24.99 -4.80 11.51
N LEU A 393 25.04 -6.14 11.51
CA LEU A 393 24.50 -6.96 12.60
C LEU A 393 25.19 -6.64 13.94
N LYS A 394 26.48 -6.33 13.92
CA LYS A 394 27.24 -5.99 15.14
C LYS A 394 26.78 -4.68 15.78
N VAL A 395 26.33 -3.72 14.99
CA VAL A 395 25.95 -2.36 15.45
C VAL A 395 24.44 -2.19 15.63
N SER A 396 23.63 -2.97 14.90
CA SER A 396 22.18 -2.86 14.93
C SER A 396 21.60 -3.15 16.30
N VAL A 397 20.62 -2.33 16.71
CA VAL A 397 19.87 -2.49 17.98
C VAL A 397 18.37 -2.73 17.76
N LYS A 398 17.88 -2.50 16.54
CA LYS A 398 16.46 -2.62 16.22
C LYS A 398 16.09 -4.08 15.91
N PRO A 399 15.13 -4.71 16.61
CA PRO A 399 14.72 -6.11 16.39
C PRO A 399 14.43 -6.45 14.91
N SER A 400 13.58 -5.67 14.25
CA SER A 400 13.23 -5.86 12.84
C SER A 400 14.42 -5.74 11.87
N GLU A 401 15.40 -4.89 12.20
CA GLU A 401 16.60 -4.73 11.38
C GLU A 401 17.50 -5.95 11.52
N ILE A 402 17.71 -6.42 12.75
CA ILE A 402 18.48 -7.63 13.06
C ILE A 402 17.81 -8.86 12.42
N SER A 403 16.48 -8.98 12.46
CA SER A 403 15.74 -10.05 11.78
C SER A 403 15.97 -10.05 10.27
N ASN A 404 15.92 -8.88 9.63
CA ASN A 404 16.22 -8.74 8.19
C ASN A 404 17.66 -9.12 7.84
N LEU A 405 18.63 -8.70 8.66
CA LEU A 405 20.06 -9.03 8.46
C LEU A 405 20.30 -10.53 8.61
N VAL A 406 19.76 -11.13 9.66
CA VAL A 406 19.86 -12.57 9.94
C VAL A 406 19.20 -13.38 8.82
N CYS A 407 18.04 -12.95 8.34
CA CYS A 407 17.40 -13.53 7.17
C CYS A 407 18.31 -13.45 5.94
N ALA A 408 18.91 -12.30 5.64
CA ALA A 408 19.80 -12.16 4.49
C ALA A 408 21.02 -13.08 4.59
N ILE A 409 21.68 -13.11 5.75
CA ILE A 409 22.84 -13.98 6.01
C ILE A 409 22.48 -15.46 5.82
N SER A 410 21.30 -15.88 6.29
CA SER A 410 20.84 -17.27 6.15
C SER A 410 20.64 -17.73 4.71
N MET A 411 20.46 -16.80 3.77
CA MET A 411 20.26 -17.12 2.36
C MET A 411 21.59 -17.22 1.60
N LEU A 412 22.69 -16.68 2.14
CA LEU A 412 23.98 -16.68 1.48
C LEU A 412 24.70 -18.04 1.55
N PRO A 413 25.56 -18.35 0.58
CA PRO A 413 26.45 -19.51 0.68
C PRO A 413 27.32 -19.42 1.95
N SER A 414 27.50 -20.52 2.69
CA SER A 414 28.23 -20.57 3.97
C SER A 414 27.64 -19.67 5.07
N ALA A 415 26.35 -19.82 5.33
CA ALA A 415 25.60 -19.05 6.32
C ALA A 415 25.97 -19.41 7.76
N HIS A 416 27.11 -18.91 8.25
CA HIS A 416 27.51 -19.02 9.65
C HIS A 416 27.48 -17.65 10.32
N LEU A 417 26.85 -17.56 11.48
CA LEU A 417 27.00 -16.44 12.39
C LEU A 417 28.13 -16.71 13.39
N ASP A 418 28.86 -15.65 13.72
CA ASP A 418 29.79 -15.66 14.85
C ASP A 418 29.03 -15.61 16.19
N GLU A 419 29.71 -15.88 17.30
CA GLU A 419 29.10 -15.83 18.64
C GLU A 419 28.53 -14.45 18.97
N VAL A 420 29.11 -13.40 18.39
CA VAL A 420 28.64 -12.02 18.53
C VAL A 420 27.26 -11.85 17.88
N GLY A 421 27.07 -12.40 16.66
CA GLY A 421 25.79 -12.39 15.97
C GLY A 421 24.70 -13.15 16.73
N ILE A 422 25.02 -14.33 17.28
CA ILE A 422 24.08 -15.09 18.12
C ILE A 422 23.72 -14.30 19.39
N SER A 423 24.72 -13.74 20.08
CA SER A 423 24.50 -12.94 21.29
C SER A 423 23.64 -11.70 21.00
N ARG A 424 23.77 -11.10 19.81
CA ARG A 424 22.94 -9.97 19.39
C ARG A 424 21.48 -10.36 19.20
N ILE A 425 21.21 -11.52 18.59
CA ILE A 425 19.85 -12.06 18.48
C ILE A 425 19.26 -12.25 19.88
N GLU A 426 20.00 -12.93 20.77
CA GLU A 426 19.55 -13.19 22.14
C GLU A 426 19.23 -11.91 22.93
N ALA A 427 20.01 -10.84 22.72
CA ALA A 427 19.81 -9.57 23.40
C ALA A 427 18.51 -8.85 23.00
N VAL A 428 17.99 -9.09 21.79
CA VAL A 428 16.79 -8.41 21.29
C VAL A 428 15.50 -9.23 21.39
N LEU A 429 15.59 -10.54 21.68
CA LEU A 429 14.43 -11.43 21.79
C LEU A 429 13.28 -10.89 22.65
N PRO A 430 13.50 -10.26 23.83
CA PRO A 430 12.40 -9.76 24.64
C PRO A 430 11.61 -8.59 24.01
N GLN A 431 12.16 -7.95 22.99
CA GLN A 431 11.59 -6.77 22.32
C GLN A 431 10.98 -7.12 20.94
N CYS A 432 11.09 -8.37 20.50
CA CYS A 432 10.63 -8.82 19.20
C CYS A 432 9.11 -8.99 19.15
N ASP A 433 8.52 -8.59 18.02
CA ASP A 433 7.16 -8.99 17.65
C ASP A 433 7.16 -10.44 17.09
N LEU A 434 5.97 -11.01 16.83
CA LEU A 434 5.87 -12.38 16.30
C LEU A 434 6.53 -12.54 14.93
N ASN A 435 6.55 -11.48 14.11
CA ASN A 435 7.15 -11.53 12.78
C ASN A 435 8.68 -11.55 12.85
N ASP A 436 9.27 -10.80 13.77
CA ASP A 436 10.69 -10.84 14.07
C ASP A 436 11.10 -12.22 14.58
N LEU A 437 10.35 -12.78 15.54
CA LEU A 437 10.58 -14.12 16.09
C LEU A 437 10.48 -15.21 15.02
N ASN A 438 9.44 -15.17 14.17
CA ASN A 438 9.30 -16.11 13.06
C ASN A 438 10.42 -15.97 12.02
N GLY A 439 10.86 -14.73 11.75
CA GLY A 439 11.99 -14.45 10.87
C GLY A 439 13.30 -15.05 11.38
N PHE A 440 13.57 -14.91 12.69
CA PHE A 440 14.72 -15.57 13.33
C PHE A 440 14.60 -17.08 13.29
N ALA A 441 13.45 -17.65 13.68
CA ALA A 441 13.26 -19.10 13.70
C ALA A 441 13.45 -19.73 12.30
N THR A 442 12.86 -19.11 11.27
CA THR A 442 13.04 -19.54 9.87
C THR A 442 14.51 -19.49 9.44
N SER A 443 15.24 -18.44 9.84
CA SER A 443 16.66 -18.28 9.52
C SER A 443 17.54 -19.32 10.22
N VAL A 444 17.26 -19.59 11.50
CA VAL A 444 17.96 -20.62 12.30
C VAL A 444 17.69 -22.02 11.75
N LEU A 445 16.44 -22.33 11.40
CA LEU A 445 16.08 -23.62 10.79
C LEU A 445 16.79 -23.84 9.46
N ARG A 446 16.89 -22.79 8.63
CA ARG A 446 17.66 -22.82 7.37
C ARG A 446 19.14 -23.11 7.63
N TRP A 447 19.73 -22.54 8.68
CA TRP A 447 21.12 -22.85 9.06
C TRP A 447 21.29 -24.30 9.49
N ILE A 448 20.40 -24.81 10.33
CA ILE A 448 20.46 -26.21 10.80
C ILE A 448 20.42 -27.15 9.58
N GLN A 449 19.56 -26.89 8.60
CA GLN A 449 19.48 -27.67 7.37
C GLN A 449 20.79 -27.66 6.56
N TYR A 450 21.49 -26.52 6.48
CA TYR A 450 22.79 -26.43 5.80
C TYR A 450 23.94 -27.06 6.62
N ASP A 451 23.92 -26.91 7.94
CA ASP A 451 24.96 -27.39 8.86
C ASP A 451 24.85 -28.89 9.16
N HIS A 452 23.72 -29.55 8.88
CA HIS A 452 23.66 -31.02 8.90
C HIS A 452 24.66 -31.70 7.94
N MET A 453 25.23 -30.95 6.98
CA MET A 453 26.34 -31.40 6.14
C MET A 453 27.73 -31.26 6.82
N HIS A 454 27.82 -30.58 7.97
CA HIS A 454 29.05 -30.26 8.71
C HIS A 454 28.87 -30.47 10.24
N LEU A 455 29.23 -31.65 10.74
CA LEU A 455 28.85 -32.28 12.03
C LEU A 455 29.03 -31.52 13.39
N ASN A 456 29.47 -30.27 13.49
CA ASN A 456 29.96 -29.70 14.78
C ASN A 456 29.26 -28.43 15.34
N SER A 457 28.25 -27.84 14.68
CA SER A 457 27.64 -26.54 15.10
C SER A 457 26.21 -26.58 15.66
N THR A 458 25.54 -27.74 15.63
CA THR A 458 24.07 -27.85 15.79
C THR A 458 23.54 -27.52 17.21
N GLY A 459 24.35 -27.73 18.26
CA GLY A 459 23.89 -27.59 19.65
C GLY A 459 23.57 -26.16 20.10
N LYS A 460 24.27 -25.14 19.59
CA LYS A 460 24.01 -23.73 19.94
C LYS A 460 22.78 -23.19 19.21
N GLN A 461 22.62 -23.56 17.95
CA GLN A 461 21.45 -23.20 17.13
C GLN A 461 20.16 -23.75 17.73
N LEU A 462 20.18 -24.99 18.21
CA LEU A 462 19.02 -25.60 18.87
C LEU A 462 18.63 -24.88 20.17
N LYS A 463 19.62 -24.45 20.98
CA LYS A 463 19.36 -23.64 22.19
C LYS A 463 18.75 -22.28 21.85
N LEU A 464 19.20 -21.64 20.77
CA LEU A 464 18.61 -20.39 20.29
C LEU A 464 17.16 -20.59 19.83
N LEU A 465 16.88 -21.68 19.13
CA LEU A 465 15.52 -22.04 18.72
C LEU A 465 14.61 -22.25 19.94
N GLN A 466 15.07 -22.94 20.99
CA GLN A 466 14.32 -23.10 22.24
C GLN A 466 14.02 -21.77 22.92
N LYS A 467 14.96 -20.82 22.91
CA LYS A 467 14.73 -19.46 23.43
C LYS A 467 13.70 -18.72 22.58
N LEU A 468 13.81 -18.79 21.25
CA LEU A 468 12.85 -18.19 20.31
C LEU A 468 11.43 -18.73 20.56
N ASP A 469 11.31 -20.05 20.72
CA ASP A 469 10.05 -20.70 21.06
C ASP A 469 9.52 -20.14 22.38
N HIS A 470 10.34 -20.08 23.44
CA HIS A 470 9.91 -19.55 24.74
C HIS A 470 9.34 -18.13 24.65
N TYR A 471 10.02 -17.21 23.95
CA TYR A 471 9.52 -15.84 23.77
C TYR A 471 8.29 -15.77 22.88
N GLY A 472 8.21 -16.62 21.84
CA GLY A 472 7.04 -16.76 20.99
C GLY A 472 5.80 -17.18 21.78
N HIS A 473 5.93 -18.21 22.62
CA HIS A 473 4.87 -18.66 23.51
C HIS A 473 4.47 -17.56 24.50
N GLN A 474 5.45 -16.88 25.11
CA GLN A 474 5.16 -15.79 26.04
C GLN A 474 4.39 -14.63 25.38
N SER A 475 4.71 -14.30 24.12
CA SER A 475 4.02 -13.24 23.36
C SER A 475 2.57 -13.65 23.03
N LEU A 476 2.38 -14.87 22.54
CA LEU A 476 1.06 -15.42 22.21
C LEU A 476 0.15 -15.58 23.44
N GLN A 477 0.70 -16.00 24.58
CA GLN A 477 -0.05 -16.10 25.84
C GLN A 477 -0.57 -14.75 26.36
N LYS A 478 0.18 -13.65 26.12
CA LYS A 478 -0.25 -12.29 26.48
C LYS A 478 -1.40 -11.77 25.61
N CYS A 479 -1.60 -12.32 24.42
CA CYS A 479 -2.72 -11.95 23.57
C CYS A 479 -4.02 -12.42 24.23
N ASN A 480 -4.86 -11.48 24.66
CA ASN A 480 -6.12 -11.76 25.36
C ASN A 480 -7.36 -11.44 24.51
N ASN A 481 -7.18 -10.93 23.29
CA ASN A 481 -8.23 -10.71 22.32
C ASN A 481 -7.69 -10.95 20.91
N LEU A 482 -8.60 -11.23 19.98
CA LEU A 482 -8.28 -11.57 18.61
C LEU A 482 -7.69 -10.39 17.83
N ASN A 483 -8.01 -9.15 18.22
CA ASN A 483 -7.49 -7.95 17.57
C ASN A 483 -5.98 -7.79 17.78
N LEU A 484 -5.49 -7.98 19.00
CA LEU A 484 -4.07 -7.93 19.32
C LEU A 484 -3.30 -9.04 18.61
N LEU A 485 -3.86 -10.26 18.63
CA LEU A 485 -3.29 -11.38 17.88
C LEU A 485 -3.25 -11.08 16.38
N TRP A 486 -4.30 -10.50 15.82
CA TRP A 486 -4.37 -10.21 14.40
C TRP A 486 -3.40 -9.09 13.99
N GLU A 487 -3.12 -8.10 14.84
CA GLU A 487 -2.05 -7.13 14.58
C GLU A 487 -0.66 -7.79 14.51
N GLU A 488 -0.39 -8.78 15.37
CA GLU A 488 0.83 -9.58 15.32
C GLU A 488 0.89 -10.50 14.09
N LEU A 489 -0.25 -11.06 13.65
CA LEU A 489 -0.31 -11.97 12.50
C LEU A 489 -0.35 -11.24 11.14
N LYS A 490 -0.91 -10.02 11.08
CA LYS A 490 -1.01 -9.18 9.88
C LYS A 490 0.35 -8.80 9.29
N SER A 491 1.42 -8.78 10.10
CA SER A 491 2.78 -8.42 9.66
C SER A 491 3.53 -9.58 8.99
N LEU A 492 3.04 -10.82 9.15
CA LEU A 492 3.68 -12.03 8.63
C LEU A 492 3.52 -12.17 7.11
N LYS A 493 4.57 -11.84 6.37
CA LYS A 493 4.70 -12.10 4.93
C LYS A 493 5.59 -13.32 4.69
N GLY A 494 5.01 -14.45 4.33
CA GLY A 494 5.74 -15.65 3.88
C GLY A 494 5.00 -16.95 4.17
N ASP A 495 5.44 -18.02 3.50
CA ASP A 495 4.86 -19.37 3.57
C ASP A 495 5.42 -20.23 4.71
N TRP A 496 6.45 -19.75 5.42
CA TRP A 496 7.11 -20.51 6.48
C TRP A 496 6.83 -19.91 7.85
N PHE A 497 6.14 -20.71 8.67
CA PHE A 497 6.01 -20.49 10.09
C PHE A 497 6.81 -21.58 10.81
N ALA A 498 7.55 -21.24 11.85
CA ALA A 498 8.16 -22.26 12.70
C ALA A 498 7.05 -23.13 13.31
N GLN A 499 7.15 -24.45 13.17
CA GLN A 499 6.08 -25.39 13.55
C GLN A 499 5.62 -25.22 15.00
N SER A 500 6.55 -25.03 15.93
CA SER A 500 6.31 -24.75 17.35
C SER A 500 5.47 -23.50 17.58
N LEU A 501 5.84 -22.40 16.92
CA LEU A 501 5.10 -21.14 17.01
C LEU A 501 3.70 -21.31 16.40
N LEU A 502 3.58 -22.11 15.32
CA LEU A 502 2.32 -22.32 14.59
C LEU A 502 1.30 -22.98 15.51
N GLU A 503 1.72 -24.05 16.17
CA GLU A 503 0.91 -24.80 17.13
C GLU A 503 0.39 -23.89 18.24
N GLU A 504 1.25 -23.05 18.83
CA GLU A 504 0.84 -22.11 19.88
C GLU A 504 -0.08 -21.00 19.34
N THR A 505 0.13 -20.57 18.10
CA THR A 505 -0.75 -19.58 17.44
C THR A 505 -2.14 -20.16 17.22
N ILE A 506 -2.21 -21.42 16.76
CA ILE A 506 -3.48 -22.13 16.59
C ILE A 506 -4.15 -22.36 17.95
N ALA A 507 -3.41 -22.76 18.98
CA ALA A 507 -3.94 -22.90 20.34
C ALA A 507 -4.50 -21.57 20.88
N THR A 508 -3.83 -20.46 20.59
CA THR A 508 -4.30 -19.12 20.95
C THR A 508 -5.58 -18.75 20.19
N LEU A 509 -5.66 -19.05 18.89
CA LEU A 509 -6.89 -18.87 18.11
C LEU A 509 -8.04 -19.74 18.64
N GLN A 510 -7.77 -20.97 19.04
CA GLN A 510 -8.77 -21.88 19.63
C GLN A 510 -9.29 -21.33 20.97
N ARG A 511 -8.42 -20.75 21.81
CA ARG A 511 -8.83 -20.07 23.06
C ARG A 511 -9.73 -18.86 22.81
N LEU A 512 -9.55 -18.19 21.67
CA LEU A 512 -10.28 -16.98 21.27
C LEU A 512 -11.38 -17.28 20.22
N VAL A 513 -11.82 -18.54 20.10
CA VAL A 513 -12.75 -19.00 19.06
C VAL A 513 -14.09 -18.24 19.08
N ASP A 514 -14.54 -17.80 20.25
CA ASP A 514 -15.79 -17.07 20.41
C ASP A 514 -15.74 -15.65 19.81
N GLU A 515 -14.55 -15.05 19.70
CA GLU A 515 -14.35 -13.73 19.08
C GLU A 515 -14.36 -13.76 17.54
N ILE A 516 -14.30 -14.97 16.95
CA ILE A 516 -14.40 -15.14 15.50
C ILE A 516 -15.79 -14.74 15.02
N ASN A 517 -15.84 -13.81 14.07
CA ASN A 517 -17.07 -13.22 13.54
C ASN A 517 -16.89 -12.79 12.07
N TYR A 518 -17.96 -12.25 11.47
CA TYR A 518 -17.99 -11.90 10.04
C TYR A 518 -16.88 -10.94 9.58
N THR A 519 -16.30 -10.14 10.48
CA THR A 519 -15.24 -9.16 10.14
C THR A 519 -13.85 -9.80 9.99
N ASN A 520 -13.59 -10.92 10.67
CA ASN A 520 -12.25 -11.54 10.75
C ASN A 520 -12.20 -12.96 10.16
N VAL A 521 -13.35 -13.60 9.94
CA VAL A 521 -13.46 -15.00 9.50
C VAL A 521 -12.68 -15.30 8.21
N ALA A 522 -12.70 -14.40 7.23
CA ALA A 522 -11.98 -14.59 5.96
C ALA A 522 -10.44 -14.51 6.14
N GLY A 523 -9.98 -13.64 7.05
CA GLY A 523 -8.57 -13.55 7.41
C GLY A 523 -8.08 -14.83 8.07
N ILE A 524 -8.85 -15.35 9.04
CA ILE A 524 -8.52 -16.60 9.74
C ILE A 524 -8.54 -17.79 8.78
N ALA A 525 -9.54 -17.88 7.90
CA ALA A 525 -9.60 -18.91 6.87
C ALA A 525 -8.38 -18.88 5.92
N SER A 526 -7.95 -17.67 5.53
CA SER A 526 -6.73 -17.47 4.72
C SER A 526 -5.47 -17.88 5.47
N PHE A 527 -5.39 -17.56 6.76
CA PHE A 527 -4.27 -17.95 7.62
C PHE A 527 -4.15 -19.48 7.74
N ILE A 528 -5.27 -20.16 7.99
CA ILE A 528 -5.33 -21.63 8.06
C ILE A 528 -4.91 -22.25 6.71
N SER A 529 -5.45 -21.73 5.60
CA SER A 529 -5.11 -22.18 4.25
C SER A 529 -3.62 -22.07 3.94
N ARG A 530 -3.00 -20.96 4.34
CA ARG A 530 -1.57 -20.69 4.10
C ARG A 530 -0.65 -21.57 4.94
N THR A 531 -1.05 -21.84 6.18
CA THR A 531 -0.24 -22.61 7.13
C THR A 531 -0.40 -24.12 6.99
N ASN A 532 -1.40 -24.57 6.24
CA ASN A 532 -1.72 -25.98 6.05
C ASN A 532 -1.91 -26.74 7.39
N TYR A 533 -2.38 -26.05 8.43
CA TYR A 533 -2.69 -26.62 9.74
C TYR A 533 -4.17 -26.99 9.86
N LEU A 534 -4.47 -28.28 10.06
CA LEU A 534 -5.84 -28.76 10.28
C LEU A 534 -6.28 -28.53 11.74
N SER A 535 -7.29 -27.69 11.94
CA SER A 535 -7.93 -27.45 13.23
C SER A 535 -9.45 -27.51 13.07
N THR A 536 -10.06 -28.64 13.40
CA THR A 536 -11.51 -28.88 13.22
C THR A 536 -12.35 -27.85 13.96
N LEU A 537 -11.99 -27.52 15.21
CA LEU A 537 -12.69 -26.50 16.01
C LEU A 537 -12.75 -25.13 15.31
N LEU A 538 -11.65 -24.70 14.69
CA LEU A 538 -11.61 -23.43 13.97
C LEU A 538 -12.39 -23.50 12.65
N LEU A 539 -12.28 -24.61 11.92
CA LEU A 539 -13.03 -24.82 10.68
C LEU A 539 -14.55 -24.88 10.92
N ASP A 540 -14.97 -25.57 11.98
CA ASP A 540 -16.37 -25.65 12.40
C ASP A 540 -16.91 -24.27 12.81
N ARG A 541 -16.09 -23.49 13.53
CA ARG A 541 -16.45 -22.11 13.89
C ARG A 541 -16.57 -21.22 12.66
N ILE A 542 -15.65 -21.33 11.69
CA ILE A 542 -15.72 -20.61 10.42
C ILE A 542 -17.04 -20.93 9.71
N ALA A 543 -17.39 -22.22 9.57
CA ALA A 543 -18.62 -22.65 8.93
C ALA A 543 -19.86 -22.10 9.65
N SER A 544 -19.90 -22.19 10.99
CA SER A 544 -20.99 -21.67 11.81
C SER A 544 -21.17 -20.15 11.67
N VAL A 545 -20.09 -19.37 11.68
CA VAL A 545 -20.15 -17.91 11.52
C VAL A 545 -20.70 -17.53 10.14
N VAL A 546 -20.26 -18.23 9.10
CA VAL A 546 -20.70 -18.00 7.73
C VAL A 546 -22.19 -18.28 7.59
N LEU A 547 -22.66 -19.43 8.08
CA LEU A 547 -24.10 -19.76 8.05
C LEU A 547 -24.96 -18.72 8.78
N GLN A 548 -24.48 -18.19 9.90
CA GLN A 548 -25.23 -17.21 10.70
C GLN A 548 -25.21 -15.79 10.11
N GLN A 549 -24.15 -15.42 9.39
CA GLN A 549 -23.85 -14.01 9.09
C GLN A 549 -23.35 -13.76 7.66
N ILE A 550 -23.61 -14.67 6.71
CA ILE A 550 -23.17 -14.56 5.31
C ILE A 550 -23.55 -13.22 4.67
N GLU A 551 -24.73 -12.69 5.00
CA GLU A 551 -25.24 -11.41 4.46
C GLU A 551 -24.33 -10.21 4.79
N LYS A 552 -23.55 -10.31 5.88
CA LYS A 552 -22.58 -9.28 6.30
C LYS A 552 -21.20 -9.49 5.71
N ILE A 553 -20.94 -10.65 5.09
CA ILE A 553 -19.65 -11.00 4.51
C ILE A 553 -19.67 -10.61 3.04
N HIS A 554 -18.65 -9.87 2.59
CA HIS A 554 -18.56 -9.51 1.18
C HIS A 554 -18.31 -10.76 0.30
N PRO A 555 -18.99 -10.94 -0.84
CA PRO A 555 -18.84 -12.12 -1.71
C PRO A 555 -17.40 -12.43 -2.13
N PHE A 556 -16.56 -11.40 -2.28
CA PHE A 556 -15.14 -11.58 -2.63
C PHE A 556 -14.34 -12.34 -1.57
N ALA A 557 -14.81 -12.39 -0.33
CA ALA A 557 -14.18 -13.13 0.76
C ALA A 557 -14.54 -14.63 0.75
N VAL A 558 -15.58 -15.05 0.02
CA VAL A 558 -16.11 -16.43 0.07
C VAL A 558 -15.09 -17.46 -0.42
N PHE A 559 -14.29 -17.13 -1.45
CA PHE A 559 -13.23 -18.04 -1.90
C PHE A 559 -12.21 -18.30 -0.78
N ALA A 560 -11.76 -17.26 -0.08
CA ALA A 560 -10.84 -17.40 1.04
C ALA A 560 -11.42 -18.24 2.18
N ILE A 561 -12.73 -18.16 2.40
CA ILE A 561 -13.48 -18.94 3.40
C ILE A 561 -13.59 -20.42 3.02
N ILE A 562 -13.80 -20.74 1.73
CA ILE A 562 -13.90 -22.12 1.23
C ILE A 562 -12.53 -22.81 1.15
N LEU A 563 -11.49 -22.04 0.81
CA LEU A 563 -10.15 -22.54 0.56
C LEU A 563 -9.59 -23.51 1.64
N PRO A 564 -9.71 -23.25 2.96
CA PRO A 564 -9.13 -24.15 3.95
C PRO A 564 -9.82 -25.52 3.98
N PHE A 565 -11.11 -25.60 3.68
CA PHE A 565 -11.83 -26.88 3.61
C PHE A 565 -11.29 -27.75 2.47
N SER A 566 -11.05 -27.14 1.31
CA SER A 566 -10.46 -27.79 0.12
C SER A 566 -9.02 -28.24 0.37
N ILE A 567 -8.19 -27.38 0.96
CA ILE A 567 -6.77 -27.69 1.22
C ILE A 567 -6.61 -28.81 2.25
N MET A 568 -7.40 -28.77 3.34
CA MET A 568 -7.28 -29.74 4.43
C MET A 568 -8.09 -31.02 4.19
N ASN A 569 -8.86 -31.07 3.10
CA ASN A 569 -9.82 -32.13 2.82
C ASN A 569 -10.76 -32.38 4.02
N TYR A 570 -11.35 -31.31 4.54
CA TYR A 570 -12.23 -31.33 5.71
C TYR A 570 -13.65 -30.90 5.33
N ASP A 571 -14.65 -31.69 5.69
CA ASP A 571 -16.04 -31.37 5.49
C ASP A 571 -16.59 -30.54 6.66
N PRO A 572 -17.17 -29.36 6.42
CA PRO A 572 -17.79 -28.57 7.48
C PRO A 572 -19.06 -29.25 8.03
N PRO A 573 -19.42 -28.97 9.30
CA PRO A 573 -20.75 -29.26 9.81
C PRO A 573 -21.80 -28.64 8.89
N GLN A 574 -22.86 -29.38 8.59
CA GLN A 574 -23.91 -28.94 7.64
C GLN A 574 -23.35 -28.63 6.23
N ARG A 575 -22.35 -29.41 5.78
CA ARG A 575 -21.68 -29.33 4.47
C ARG A 575 -22.52 -28.76 3.32
N ASN A 576 -23.65 -29.39 3.03
CA ASN A 576 -24.51 -28.99 1.90
C ASN A 576 -25.13 -27.60 2.09
N GLU A 577 -25.56 -27.27 3.30
CA GLU A 577 -26.11 -25.95 3.64
C GLU A 577 -25.02 -24.89 3.59
N PHE A 578 -23.83 -25.17 4.11
CA PHE A 578 -22.68 -24.26 4.09
C PHE A 578 -22.24 -23.91 2.67
N PHE A 579 -21.99 -24.93 1.82
CA PHE A 579 -21.60 -24.67 0.43
C PHE A 579 -22.76 -24.08 -0.37
N GLY A 580 -23.99 -24.53 -0.15
CA GLY A 580 -25.19 -23.96 -0.78
C GLY A 580 -25.32 -22.46 -0.50
N THR A 581 -25.18 -22.06 0.77
CA THR A 581 -25.23 -20.66 1.21
C THR A 581 -24.10 -19.84 0.60
N CYS A 582 -22.86 -20.35 0.59
CA CYS A 582 -21.73 -19.67 -0.03
C CYS A 582 -21.94 -19.41 -1.52
N ILE A 583 -22.44 -20.41 -2.26
CA ILE A 583 -22.68 -20.29 -3.71
C ILE A 583 -23.85 -19.37 -4.02
N GLN A 584 -24.96 -19.49 -3.29
CA GLN A 584 -26.10 -18.59 -3.46
C GLN A 584 -25.70 -17.12 -3.27
N HIS A 585 -24.85 -16.84 -2.27
CA HIS A 585 -24.31 -15.50 -2.04
C HIS A 585 -23.39 -15.00 -3.14
N LEU A 586 -22.68 -15.90 -3.82
CA LEU A 586 -21.79 -15.57 -4.94
C LEU A 586 -22.50 -15.36 -6.28
N ASN A 587 -23.69 -15.92 -6.46
CA ASN A 587 -24.36 -15.99 -7.77
C ASN A 587 -24.53 -14.63 -8.46
N SER A 588 -24.87 -13.56 -7.73
CA SER A 588 -25.01 -12.21 -8.31
C SER A 588 -23.67 -11.53 -8.62
N TYR A 589 -22.55 -12.11 -8.20
CA TYR A 589 -21.20 -11.55 -8.34
C TYR A 589 -20.31 -12.35 -9.30
N LEU A 590 -20.79 -13.47 -9.85
CA LEU A 590 -20.00 -14.33 -10.74
C LEU A 590 -19.43 -13.59 -11.97
N THR A 591 -20.12 -12.60 -12.50
CA THR A 591 -19.61 -11.81 -13.64
C THR A 591 -18.56 -10.77 -13.22
N LEU A 592 -18.59 -10.33 -11.97
CA LEU A 592 -17.71 -9.29 -11.43
C LEU A 592 -16.37 -9.86 -10.94
N LEU A 593 -16.38 -11.09 -10.44
CA LEU A 593 -15.18 -11.76 -9.94
C LEU A 593 -14.14 -11.99 -11.04
N ASP A 594 -12.85 -11.92 -10.65
CA ASP A 594 -11.74 -12.19 -11.55
C ASP A 594 -11.80 -13.65 -12.05
N PRO A 595 -11.60 -13.93 -13.36
CA PRO A 595 -11.66 -15.28 -13.91
C PRO A 595 -10.73 -16.26 -13.19
N LEU A 596 -9.52 -15.82 -12.88
CA LEU A 596 -8.55 -16.53 -12.05
C LEU A 596 -9.15 -17.09 -10.76
N MET A 597 -9.86 -16.24 -10.02
CA MET A 597 -10.45 -16.58 -8.73
C MET A 597 -11.55 -17.62 -8.88
N LEU A 598 -12.35 -17.51 -9.95
CA LEU A 598 -13.43 -18.45 -10.25
C LEU A 598 -12.90 -19.82 -10.66
N VAL A 599 -11.80 -19.89 -11.41
CA VAL A 599 -11.13 -21.16 -11.71
C VAL A 599 -10.63 -21.84 -10.44
N PHE A 600 -9.96 -21.11 -9.55
CA PHE A 600 -9.50 -21.68 -8.29
C PHE A 600 -10.66 -22.07 -7.37
N LEU A 601 -11.72 -21.27 -7.30
CA LEU A 601 -12.93 -21.59 -6.53
C LEU A 601 -13.60 -22.86 -7.06
N GLY A 602 -13.84 -22.94 -8.37
CA GLY A 602 -14.43 -24.11 -9.01
C GLY A 602 -13.59 -25.36 -8.77
N PHE A 603 -12.27 -25.26 -8.91
CA PHE A 603 -11.35 -26.35 -8.58
C PHE A 603 -11.47 -26.76 -7.11
N SER A 604 -11.43 -25.81 -6.17
CA SER A 604 -11.54 -26.10 -4.74
C SER A 604 -12.85 -26.79 -4.37
N LEU A 605 -13.96 -26.40 -4.98
CA LEU A 605 -15.25 -27.06 -4.78
C LEU A 605 -15.29 -28.46 -5.41
N ALA A 606 -14.69 -28.65 -6.58
CA ALA A 606 -14.56 -29.96 -7.20
C ALA A 606 -13.71 -30.92 -6.34
N THR A 607 -12.63 -30.44 -5.71
CA THR A 607 -11.86 -31.26 -4.74
C THR A 607 -12.66 -31.63 -3.50
N LEU A 608 -13.69 -30.83 -3.19
CA LEU A 608 -14.64 -31.08 -2.12
C LEU A 608 -15.88 -31.84 -2.63
N GLU A 609 -15.86 -32.42 -3.84
CA GLU A 609 -17.00 -33.14 -4.44
C GLU A 609 -18.31 -32.33 -4.44
N TYR A 610 -18.22 -31.02 -4.65
CA TYR A 610 -19.36 -30.11 -4.73
C TYR A 610 -19.35 -29.37 -6.08
N PHE A 611 -20.40 -29.55 -6.89
CA PHE A 611 -20.43 -29.14 -8.30
C PHE A 611 -21.60 -28.18 -8.61
N PRO A 612 -21.49 -26.90 -8.21
CA PRO A 612 -22.56 -25.93 -8.43
C PRO A 612 -22.71 -25.57 -9.91
N GLU A 613 -23.85 -25.93 -10.50
CA GLU A 613 -24.11 -25.83 -11.94
C GLU A 613 -23.91 -24.41 -12.50
N ASP A 614 -24.46 -23.37 -11.84
CA ASP A 614 -24.36 -21.98 -12.30
C ASP A 614 -22.92 -21.47 -12.39
N LEU A 615 -22.09 -21.79 -11.39
CA LEU A 615 -20.67 -21.46 -11.40
C LEU A 615 -19.94 -22.18 -12.53
N LEU A 616 -20.17 -23.48 -12.68
CA LEU A 616 -19.49 -24.30 -13.68
C LEU A 616 -19.88 -23.88 -15.11
N LYS A 617 -21.16 -23.64 -15.36
CA LYS A 617 -21.65 -23.09 -16.63
C LYS A 617 -21.06 -21.70 -16.91
N THR A 618 -20.83 -20.89 -15.88
CA THR A 618 -20.15 -19.59 -16.02
C THR A 618 -18.69 -19.77 -16.42
N ILE A 619 -17.93 -20.62 -15.71
CA ILE A 619 -16.50 -20.86 -15.98
C ILE A 619 -16.27 -21.46 -17.38
N PHE A 620 -17.12 -22.40 -17.81
CA PHE A 620 -16.97 -23.05 -19.11
C PHE A 620 -17.73 -22.35 -20.24
N ASN A 621 -18.22 -21.14 -19.99
CA ASN A 621 -18.77 -20.28 -21.03
C ASN A 621 -17.66 -19.74 -21.94
N ILE A 622 -17.92 -19.66 -23.24
CA ILE A 622 -16.97 -19.13 -24.23
C ILE A 622 -16.49 -17.71 -23.87
N LYS A 623 -17.40 -16.82 -23.47
CA LYS A 623 -17.05 -15.43 -23.08
C LYS A 623 -16.15 -15.39 -21.85
N PHE A 624 -16.35 -16.32 -20.91
CA PHE A 624 -15.49 -16.43 -19.74
C PHE A 624 -14.10 -16.92 -20.13
N LEU A 625 -14.03 -17.97 -20.96
CA LEU A 625 -12.76 -18.53 -21.43
C LEU A 625 -11.95 -17.51 -22.25
N ASP A 626 -12.61 -16.68 -23.07
CA ASP A 626 -11.97 -15.57 -23.78
C ASP A 626 -11.38 -14.52 -22.81
N ARG A 627 -12.13 -14.18 -21.76
CA ARG A 627 -11.66 -13.25 -20.70
C ARG A 627 -10.50 -13.86 -19.91
N LEU A 628 -10.54 -15.16 -19.64
CA LEU A 628 -9.47 -15.90 -18.96
C LEU A 628 -8.21 -15.97 -19.83
N ASP A 629 -8.34 -16.24 -21.13
CA ASP A 629 -7.21 -16.24 -22.09
C ASP A 629 -6.50 -14.88 -22.09
N SER A 630 -7.28 -13.79 -22.12
CA SER A 630 -6.74 -12.42 -22.01
C SER A 630 -6.03 -12.18 -20.67
N GLN A 631 -6.50 -12.80 -19.58
CA GLN A 631 -5.86 -12.70 -18.27
C GLN A 631 -4.56 -13.49 -18.18
N LEU A 632 -4.53 -14.69 -18.75
CA LEU A 632 -3.35 -15.56 -18.75
C LEU A 632 -2.15 -14.88 -19.41
N GLU A 633 -2.35 -14.08 -20.47
CA GLU A 633 -1.29 -13.31 -21.14
C GLU A 633 -0.59 -12.28 -20.23
N LEU A 634 -1.20 -11.90 -19.10
CA LEU A 634 -0.66 -10.92 -18.16
C LEU A 634 0.04 -11.54 -16.94
N LEU A 635 -0.13 -12.85 -16.72
CA LEU A 635 0.38 -13.52 -15.53
C LEU A 635 1.84 -13.96 -15.72
N CYS A 636 2.60 -13.99 -14.62
CA CYS A 636 3.92 -14.61 -14.62
C CYS A 636 3.85 -16.09 -15.00
N SER A 637 4.96 -16.64 -15.48
CA SER A 637 4.97 -17.96 -16.13
C SER A 637 4.56 -19.10 -15.18
N SER A 638 4.91 -18.98 -13.90
CA SER A 638 4.54 -19.94 -12.86
C SER A 638 3.05 -19.91 -12.53
N LEU A 639 2.47 -18.72 -12.32
CA LEU A 639 1.06 -18.57 -12.01
C LEU A 639 0.19 -18.95 -13.21
N ASN A 640 0.52 -18.48 -14.41
CA ASN A 640 -0.18 -18.85 -15.65
C ASN A 640 -0.35 -20.38 -15.78
N LYS A 641 0.75 -21.13 -15.64
CA LYS A 641 0.71 -22.59 -15.68
C LYS A 641 -0.20 -23.18 -14.60
N ARG A 642 -0.09 -22.69 -13.36
CA ARG A 642 -0.91 -23.17 -12.25
C ARG A 642 -2.40 -23.01 -12.55
N VAL A 643 -2.82 -21.91 -13.17
CA VAL A 643 -4.22 -21.65 -13.52
C VAL A 643 -4.69 -22.58 -14.62
N GLN A 644 -3.90 -22.76 -15.67
CA GLN A 644 -4.22 -23.68 -16.76
C GLN A 644 -4.34 -25.13 -16.27
N PHE A 645 -3.44 -25.56 -15.39
CA PHE A 645 -3.53 -26.87 -14.74
C PHE A 645 -4.82 -27.01 -13.94
N ARG A 646 -5.16 -26.02 -13.11
CA ARG A 646 -6.38 -26.05 -12.29
C ARG A 646 -7.65 -26.02 -13.12
N LEU A 647 -7.68 -25.27 -14.22
CA LEU A 647 -8.79 -25.29 -15.18
C LEU A 647 -8.94 -26.67 -15.83
N MET A 648 -7.83 -27.30 -16.22
CA MET A 648 -7.84 -28.65 -16.81
C MET A 648 -8.32 -29.70 -15.80
N GLU A 649 -7.83 -29.66 -14.56
CA GLU A 649 -8.28 -30.57 -13.50
C GLU A 649 -9.77 -30.38 -13.19
N LEU A 650 -10.24 -29.13 -13.14
CA LEU A 650 -11.65 -28.81 -12.99
C LEU A 650 -12.48 -29.35 -14.16
N ASN A 651 -12.05 -29.14 -15.41
CA ASN A 651 -12.76 -29.67 -16.58
C ASN A 651 -12.87 -31.19 -16.52
N ARG A 652 -11.78 -31.87 -16.17
CA ARG A 652 -11.77 -33.33 -16.03
C ARG A 652 -12.73 -33.80 -14.94
N ALA A 653 -12.73 -33.17 -13.77
CA ALA A 653 -13.63 -33.52 -12.68
C ALA A 653 -15.09 -33.36 -13.11
N VAL A 654 -15.45 -32.22 -13.69
CA VAL A 654 -16.84 -31.93 -14.08
C VAL A 654 -17.33 -32.86 -15.20
N CYS A 655 -16.50 -33.18 -16.19
CA CYS A 655 -16.91 -34.09 -17.27
C CYS A 655 -17.10 -35.54 -16.79
N LEU A 656 -16.44 -35.95 -15.70
CA LEU A 656 -16.55 -37.30 -15.13
C LEU A 656 -17.71 -37.40 -14.13
N GLU A 657 -17.83 -36.42 -13.24
CA GLU A 657 -18.81 -36.44 -12.14
C GLU A 657 -20.17 -35.83 -12.52
N CYS A 658 -20.21 -34.92 -13.51
CA CYS A 658 -21.44 -34.22 -13.94
C CYS A 658 -21.61 -34.22 -15.48
N PRO A 659 -21.67 -35.39 -16.14
CA PRO A 659 -21.82 -35.49 -17.59
C PRO A 659 -23.09 -34.78 -18.13
N GLU A 660 -24.12 -34.64 -17.31
CA GLU A 660 -25.38 -33.94 -17.62
C GLU A 660 -25.19 -32.44 -17.90
N TYR A 661 -24.11 -31.82 -17.42
CA TYR A 661 -23.81 -30.40 -17.71
C TYR A 661 -23.29 -30.19 -19.14
N GLN A 662 -22.99 -31.26 -19.88
CA GLN A 662 -22.57 -31.23 -21.28
C GLN A 662 -21.36 -30.32 -21.56
N ILE A 663 -20.45 -30.21 -20.60
CA ILE A 663 -19.23 -29.42 -20.73
C ILE A 663 -18.27 -30.15 -21.67
N PRO A 664 -17.66 -29.46 -22.66
CA PRO A 664 -16.76 -30.15 -23.59
C PRO A 664 -15.47 -30.62 -22.91
N TRP A 665 -14.96 -31.78 -23.34
CA TRP A 665 -13.69 -32.34 -22.88
C TRP A 665 -12.49 -31.62 -23.51
N PHE A 666 -11.65 -30.97 -22.68
CA PHE A 666 -10.48 -30.22 -23.15
C PHE A 666 -9.12 -30.90 -22.85
N HIS A 667 -9.13 -32.01 -22.10
CA HIS A 667 -7.91 -32.67 -21.60
C HIS A 667 -6.95 -33.09 -22.73
N ASP A 668 -7.45 -33.69 -23.81
CA ASP A 668 -6.59 -34.19 -24.90
C ASP A 668 -5.83 -33.06 -25.60
N ARG A 669 -6.51 -31.91 -25.79
CA ARG A 669 -5.91 -30.71 -26.40
C ARG A 669 -4.84 -30.14 -25.47
N PHE A 670 -5.15 -30.04 -24.18
CA PHE A 670 -4.19 -29.57 -23.18
C PHE A 670 -2.95 -30.45 -23.12
N CYS A 671 -3.10 -31.77 -23.03
CA CYS A 671 -1.98 -32.71 -22.96
C CYS A 671 -1.08 -32.62 -24.21
N LYS A 672 -1.68 -32.50 -25.41
CA LYS A 672 -0.93 -32.28 -26.66
C LYS A 672 -0.17 -30.96 -26.66
N GLN A 673 -0.79 -29.87 -26.21
CA GLN A 673 -0.14 -28.55 -26.15
C GLN A 673 0.98 -28.49 -25.10
N TYR A 674 0.76 -29.12 -23.93
CA TYR A 674 1.75 -29.23 -22.87
C TYR A 674 2.98 -30.04 -23.31
N TYR A 675 2.76 -31.18 -23.98
CA TYR A 675 3.84 -32.01 -24.52
C TYR A 675 4.66 -31.28 -25.60
N ASN A 676 3.99 -30.45 -26.43
CA ASN A 676 4.62 -29.71 -27.51
C ASN A 676 5.30 -28.38 -27.09
N LYS A 677 5.37 -28.06 -25.78
CA LYS A 677 5.95 -26.81 -25.23
C LYS A 677 5.40 -25.51 -25.85
N GLY A 678 4.17 -25.52 -26.38
CA GLY A 678 3.53 -24.33 -26.93
C GLY A 678 3.06 -23.40 -25.82
N LEU A 679 3.58 -22.17 -25.76
CA LEU A 679 3.25 -21.18 -24.72
C LEU A 679 1.90 -20.48 -24.92
N SER A 680 1.16 -20.76 -26.00
CA SER A 680 -0.17 -20.20 -26.25
C SER A 680 -1.26 -21.28 -26.14
N PHE A 681 -1.80 -21.43 -24.93
CA PHE A 681 -3.00 -22.20 -24.69
C PHE A 681 -4.21 -21.29 -24.97
N LEU A 682 -4.67 -21.27 -26.23
CA LEU A 682 -5.92 -20.61 -26.58
C LEU A 682 -7.03 -21.66 -26.52
N TRP A 683 -7.91 -21.54 -25.53
CA TRP A 683 -9.00 -22.49 -25.33
C TRP A 683 -10.14 -22.27 -26.33
N VAL A 684 -10.28 -21.04 -26.86
CA VAL A 684 -11.44 -20.62 -27.67
C VAL A 684 -11.21 -20.64 -29.19
N ARG A 685 -9.99 -20.81 -29.70
CA ARG A 685 -9.81 -20.92 -31.16
C ARG A 685 -10.34 -22.26 -31.68
N LYS A 686 -11.52 -22.22 -32.30
CA LYS A 686 -11.99 -23.12 -33.36
C LYS A 686 -11.66 -22.51 -34.71
#